data_AF-A0A942HHD4-F1
#
_entry.id   AF-A0A942HHD4-F1
#
_cell.length_a   1.000
_cell.length_b   1.000
_cell.length_c   1.000
_cell.angle_alpha   90.00
_cell.angle_beta   90.00
_cell.angle_gamma   90.00
#
_symmetry.space_group_name_H-M   'P 1'
#
loop_
_entity.id
_entity.type
_entity.pdbx_description
1 polymer ?
#
loop_
_entity_poly.entity_id
_entity_poly.type
_entity_poly.pdbx_seq_one_letter_code
_entity_poly.pdbx_strand_id
1 'polypeptide(L)'
;MDRAITRRDFLNGAAMAIGSTAIPSRAFPQSAMSREKQNAPGYNPPVVTGLRGSHPGSFEIAHSLRDGTFWPSAGNPVDTGEHYDLIVVGAGISGLSAAHFFRDRFGSNARILILENHDDFGGHAKRNEFHLSGKLQLLNGGTMLIDSPTAYSKEAAALVSKLGIDPVAFEKKYPIHDLYSSLGLGSGVFFDKQTFGQDRLVANLPAEWEEPASDRAKSAQWNEFLSKSPLSDSVKKDILRIETAVTDYLSGLSSSDKKTRLSKVSYKDFLLTIAKVDPAVIAFYQTRTNGEWGVGIDAEPALDCWALGLPGFQGMNLEAGPASRMSYSAAGYSTGGSSRFHFPDGNATIARLLVRELIPDAVPGHTAEDVVTAQVAYDRLDRETNGTRIRLNSTVVRAENTASSRGVVVTYAANGKVFTARANSCVLACWNMAIPYLCPDLPEKQKEALHYLVKVPLVYTSVGLRNWNAFKKLGIHSIQSPGAYWNSASLNWPIDIGEYKSPRSPDEPILVHMSRTPCKPGLPAREQHKAGRMELLVTSFETFERNIRDQLVRSLAAGGFDPVLDIEAITVNRWPHGYGYEYNPLFDPDWPAGQAPHELGRRPHGRITIANSDSGATAYTDVAIDQAFRAVEELHGSTS
;
A
#
# COMPACT_ATOMS: atom_id res chain seq x y z
N MET A 1 16.72 -24.23 -7.82
CA MET A 1 16.76 -22.79 -7.53
C MET A 1 16.95 -21.93 -8.78
N ASP A 2 17.72 -22.38 -9.78
CA ASP A 2 18.15 -21.54 -10.91
C ASP A 2 17.35 -21.68 -12.22
N ARG A 3 16.10 -22.18 -12.16
CA ARG A 3 15.23 -22.25 -13.35
C ARG A 3 14.53 -20.91 -13.56
N ALA A 4 14.67 -20.33 -14.76
CA ALA A 4 13.98 -19.11 -15.13
C ALA A 4 12.45 -19.30 -15.14
N ILE A 5 11.72 -18.31 -14.61
CA ILE A 5 10.28 -18.15 -14.81
C ILE A 5 10.09 -17.31 -16.07
N THR A 6 9.19 -17.71 -16.96
CA THR A 6 8.81 -16.87 -18.10
C THR A 6 8.16 -15.59 -17.58
N ARG A 7 8.81 -14.45 -17.80
CA ARG A 7 8.27 -13.14 -17.40
C ARG A 7 7.55 -12.52 -18.58
N ARG A 8 6.33 -12.04 -18.33
CA ARG A 8 5.70 -11.07 -19.22
C ARG A 8 6.26 -9.71 -18.83
N ASP A 9 7.37 -9.35 -19.43
CA ASP A 9 7.94 -8.02 -19.27
C ASP A 9 7.27 -7.09 -20.28
N PHE A 10 6.76 -5.96 -19.80
CA PHE A 10 6.53 -4.84 -20.70
C PHE A 10 7.90 -4.28 -21.04
N LEU A 11 8.33 -4.39 -22.31
CA LEU A 11 9.58 -3.80 -22.79
C LEU A 11 9.48 -2.26 -22.74
N ASN A 12 9.63 -1.70 -21.54
CA ASN A 12 9.87 -0.28 -21.35
C ASN A 12 11.36 -0.03 -21.63
N GLY A 13 11.65 0.78 -22.64
CA GLY A 13 12.98 1.08 -23.16
C GLY A 13 13.94 1.80 -22.20
N ALA A 14 14.31 1.16 -21.09
CA ALA A 14 15.45 1.56 -20.26
C ALA A 14 16.78 1.58 -21.04
N ALA A 15 16.83 0.94 -22.21
CA ALA A 15 17.97 0.99 -23.13
C ALA A 15 18.22 2.37 -23.77
N MET A 16 17.35 3.37 -23.60
CA MET A 16 17.55 4.72 -24.19
C MET A 16 18.17 5.75 -23.23
N ALA A 17 18.49 5.39 -21.98
CA ALA A 17 19.08 6.31 -21.01
C ALA A 17 20.62 6.25 -20.92
N ILE A 18 21.28 5.34 -21.66
CA ILE A 18 22.75 5.22 -21.67
C ILE A 18 23.25 5.32 -23.12
N GLY A 19 23.68 6.52 -23.51
CA GLY A 19 24.58 6.72 -24.65
C GLY A 19 23.93 7.09 -25.98
N SER A 20 23.50 8.35 -26.15
CA SER A 20 23.40 8.95 -27.48
C SER A 20 24.80 9.32 -27.98
N THR A 21 25.57 8.33 -28.45
CA THR A 21 26.70 8.56 -29.36
C THR A 21 26.27 8.18 -30.78
N ALA A 22 26.51 9.11 -31.69
CA ALA A 22 26.15 9.17 -33.11
C ALA A 22 25.87 7.83 -33.83
N ILE A 23 24.64 7.68 -34.34
CA ILE A 23 24.35 6.83 -35.51
C ILE A 23 23.51 7.66 -36.51
N PRO A 24 23.86 7.70 -37.80
CA PRO A 24 23.16 8.53 -38.79
C PRO A 24 21.73 8.04 -39.03
N SER A 25 20.84 9.01 -39.17
CA SER A 25 19.43 8.86 -39.48
C SER A 25 19.19 8.08 -40.78
N ARG A 26 18.56 6.90 -40.67
CA ARG A 26 17.67 6.39 -41.73
C ARG A 26 16.24 6.62 -41.28
N ALA A 27 15.57 7.52 -42.00
CA ALA A 27 14.20 7.93 -41.76
C ALA A 27 13.25 6.73 -41.97
N PHE A 28 12.71 6.22 -40.87
CA PHE A 28 11.43 5.52 -40.89
C PHE A 28 10.31 6.58 -40.82
N PRO A 29 9.17 6.39 -41.51
CA PRO A 29 8.07 7.34 -41.46
C PRO A 29 7.58 7.49 -40.02
N GLN A 30 7.72 8.69 -39.46
CA GLN A 30 7.38 9.04 -38.09
C GLN A 30 5.87 9.22 -37.87
N SER A 31 5.02 8.53 -38.65
CA SER A 31 3.59 8.81 -38.77
C SER A 31 2.67 7.68 -38.32
N ALA A 32 3.14 6.73 -37.50
CA ALA A 32 2.28 5.63 -37.03
C ALA A 32 2.50 5.17 -35.57
N MET A 33 3.36 5.82 -34.78
CA MET A 33 3.43 5.55 -33.34
C MET A 33 2.58 6.58 -32.60
N SER A 34 1.55 6.11 -31.91
CA SER A 34 0.73 6.95 -31.02
C SER A 34 1.63 7.70 -30.04
N ARG A 35 1.32 8.98 -29.81
CA ARG A 35 2.10 9.84 -28.92
C ARG A 35 2.13 9.29 -27.49
N GLU A 36 1.12 8.55 -27.07
CA GLU A 36 0.99 7.95 -25.74
C GLU A 36 1.19 6.43 -25.81
N LYS A 37 2.00 5.87 -24.89
CA LYS A 37 2.29 4.41 -24.82
C LYS A 37 1.04 3.56 -24.57
N GLN A 38 0.08 4.09 -23.82
CA GLN A 38 -1.15 3.40 -23.45
C GLN A 38 -2.07 3.07 -24.64
N ASN A 39 -1.83 3.70 -25.80
CA ASN A 39 -2.59 3.46 -27.02
C ASN A 39 -2.00 2.31 -27.86
N ALA A 40 -0.90 1.69 -27.43
CA ALA A 40 -0.31 0.55 -28.12
C ALA A 40 -1.25 -0.68 -28.07
N PRO A 41 -1.40 -1.44 -29.17
CA PRO A 41 -2.17 -2.68 -29.16
C PRO A 41 -1.66 -3.65 -28.08
N GLY A 42 -2.60 -4.22 -27.30
CA GLY A 42 -2.27 -5.16 -26.23
C GLY A 42 -1.71 -4.54 -24.94
N TYR A 43 -1.76 -3.21 -24.81
CA TYR A 43 -1.38 -2.52 -23.57
C TYR A 43 -2.30 -2.92 -22.40
N ASN A 44 -1.76 -3.72 -21.46
CA ASN A 44 -2.47 -4.19 -20.27
C ASN A 44 -1.48 -4.35 -19.09
N PRO A 45 -1.15 -3.27 -18.36
CA PRO A 45 -0.18 -3.28 -17.27
C PRO A 45 -0.49 -4.27 -16.12
N PRO A 46 -1.76 -4.55 -15.75
CA PRO A 46 -2.09 -5.56 -14.74
C PRO A 46 -1.56 -6.97 -14.99
N VAL A 47 -1.38 -7.41 -16.24
CA VAL A 47 -0.88 -8.77 -16.58
C VAL A 47 0.64 -8.90 -16.60
N VAL A 48 1.36 -7.79 -16.36
CA VAL A 48 2.83 -7.74 -16.36
C VAL A 48 3.36 -8.30 -15.04
N THR A 49 4.26 -9.27 -15.15
CA THR A 49 4.95 -9.91 -14.01
C THR A 49 6.28 -9.23 -13.71
N GLY A 50 7.02 -9.67 -12.69
CA GLY A 50 8.31 -9.07 -12.35
C GLY A 50 8.20 -7.95 -11.31
N LEU A 51 9.05 -6.92 -11.40
CA LEU A 51 8.97 -5.75 -10.51
C LEU A 51 7.85 -4.80 -10.94
N ARG A 52 6.87 -4.64 -10.05
CA ARG A 52 5.73 -3.72 -10.16
C ARG A 52 5.71 -2.77 -8.96
N GLY A 53 4.58 -2.11 -8.69
CA GLY A 53 4.54 -0.94 -7.82
C GLY A 53 5.36 0.20 -8.41
N SER A 54 6.37 0.69 -7.69
CA SER A 54 7.41 1.58 -8.22
C SER A 54 8.40 0.80 -9.11
N HIS A 55 7.96 0.52 -10.33
CA HIS A 55 8.69 -0.24 -11.35
C HIS A 55 9.71 0.62 -12.10
N PRO A 56 10.74 0.02 -12.72
CA PRO A 56 11.66 0.74 -13.58
C PRO A 56 10.92 1.55 -14.66
N GLY A 57 11.24 2.83 -14.78
CA GLY A 57 10.58 3.80 -15.63
C GLY A 57 9.56 4.70 -14.91
N SER A 58 9.09 4.35 -13.71
CA SER A 58 8.08 5.15 -13.00
C SER A 58 8.66 6.20 -12.05
N PHE A 59 9.92 6.12 -11.64
CA PHE A 59 10.46 6.97 -10.56
C PHE A 59 11.74 7.73 -10.92
N GLU A 60 12.42 7.34 -12.00
CA GLU A 60 13.74 7.85 -12.39
C GLU A 60 13.68 9.33 -12.73
N ILE A 61 12.63 9.78 -13.42
CA ILE A 61 12.43 11.21 -13.74
C ILE A 61 12.28 12.03 -12.45
N ALA A 62 11.42 11.60 -11.53
CA ALA A 62 11.22 12.29 -10.26
C ALA A 62 12.50 12.33 -9.40
N HIS A 63 13.28 11.24 -9.38
CA HIS A 63 14.58 11.22 -8.71
C HIS A 63 15.61 12.12 -9.40
N SER A 64 15.68 12.14 -10.73
CA SER A 64 16.58 13.04 -11.45
C SER A 64 16.23 14.52 -11.20
N LEU A 65 14.94 14.84 -11.00
CA LEU A 65 14.51 16.18 -10.62
C LEU A 65 14.98 16.53 -9.20
N ARG A 66 14.74 15.63 -8.23
CA ARG A 66 15.24 15.75 -6.84
C ARG A 66 16.75 15.99 -6.80
N ASP A 67 17.49 15.24 -7.61
CA ASP A 67 18.95 15.25 -7.66
C ASP A 67 19.52 16.41 -8.49
N GLY A 68 18.67 17.25 -9.08
CA GLY A 68 19.09 18.39 -9.90
C GLY A 68 19.68 18.02 -11.26
N THR A 69 19.55 16.77 -11.70
CA THR A 69 20.12 16.25 -12.96
C THR A 69 19.12 16.23 -14.13
N PHE A 70 17.83 16.38 -13.85
CA PHE A 70 16.78 16.41 -14.87
C PHE A 70 16.94 17.59 -15.84
N TRP A 71 16.84 18.84 -15.35
CA TRP A 71 16.86 20.02 -16.22
C TRP A 71 18.15 20.22 -17.04
N PRO A 72 19.35 19.87 -16.53
CA PRO A 72 20.57 19.89 -17.35
C PRO A 72 20.54 18.98 -18.59
N SER A 73 19.72 17.92 -18.57
CA SER A 73 19.62 16.93 -19.66
C SER A 73 18.28 16.98 -20.42
N ALA A 74 17.29 17.68 -19.88
CA ALA A 74 15.97 17.84 -20.47
C ALA A 74 16.03 18.70 -21.74
N GLY A 75 15.31 18.28 -22.78
CA GLY A 75 15.04 19.13 -23.94
C GLY A 75 14.11 20.31 -23.58
N ASN A 76 14.05 21.32 -24.45
CA ASN A 76 13.13 22.44 -24.28
C ASN A 76 11.68 21.95 -24.20
N PRO A 77 10.88 22.41 -23.22
CA PRO A 77 9.47 22.06 -23.13
C PRO A 77 8.70 22.46 -24.40
N VAL A 78 7.93 21.51 -24.93
CA VAL A 78 7.05 21.72 -26.08
C VAL A 78 5.66 22.09 -25.59
N ASP A 79 5.19 23.28 -25.97
CA ASP A 79 3.81 23.70 -25.69
C ASP A 79 2.82 22.83 -26.47
N THR A 80 1.92 22.15 -25.75
CA THR A 80 0.92 21.31 -26.40
C THR A 80 -0.25 22.11 -26.94
N GLY A 81 -0.39 23.38 -26.55
CA GLY A 81 -1.57 24.21 -26.84
C GLY A 81 -2.82 23.76 -26.06
N GLU A 82 -2.72 22.74 -25.20
CA GLU A 82 -3.84 22.23 -24.43
C GLU A 82 -4.16 23.16 -23.24
N HIS A 83 -5.46 23.39 -23.02
CA HIS A 83 -5.98 24.13 -21.88
C HIS A 83 -7.11 23.35 -21.21
N TYR A 84 -7.07 23.27 -19.88
CA TYR A 84 -8.02 22.53 -19.05
C TYR A 84 -8.61 23.43 -17.95
N ASP A 85 -9.74 23.03 -17.38
CA ASP A 85 -10.26 23.66 -16.16
C ASP A 85 -9.46 23.20 -14.95
N LEU A 86 -9.07 21.93 -14.94
CA LEU A 86 -8.26 21.32 -13.90
C LEU A 86 -7.18 20.41 -14.49
N ILE A 87 -5.95 20.56 -14.01
CA ILE A 87 -4.94 19.50 -14.11
C ILE A 87 -4.79 18.82 -12.75
N VAL A 88 -4.82 17.49 -12.73
CA VAL A 88 -4.54 16.68 -11.53
C VAL A 88 -3.23 15.93 -11.74
N VAL A 89 -2.34 16.01 -10.75
CA VAL A 89 -1.04 15.33 -10.79
C VAL A 89 -1.12 14.05 -9.94
N GLY A 90 -1.21 12.91 -10.62
CA GLY A 90 -1.38 11.58 -10.04
C GLY A 90 -2.79 11.01 -10.26
N ALA A 91 -2.88 9.78 -10.77
CA ALA A 91 -4.13 9.04 -10.99
C ALA A 91 -4.37 7.97 -9.91
N GLY A 92 -3.90 8.20 -8.68
CA GLY A 92 -4.31 7.43 -7.50
C GLY A 92 -5.75 7.73 -7.08
N ILE A 93 -6.24 7.03 -6.05
CA ILE A 93 -7.62 7.25 -5.52
C ILE A 93 -7.88 8.73 -5.22
N SER A 94 -6.95 9.43 -4.59
CA SER A 94 -7.06 10.87 -4.33
C SER A 94 -7.23 11.69 -5.61
N GLY A 95 -6.39 11.48 -6.63
CA GLY A 95 -6.47 12.25 -7.87
C GLY A 95 -7.72 11.96 -8.71
N LEU A 96 -8.11 10.68 -8.77
CA LEU A 96 -9.38 10.27 -9.40
C LEU A 96 -10.59 10.86 -8.66
N SER A 97 -10.56 10.88 -7.33
CA SER A 97 -11.61 11.51 -6.51
C SER A 97 -11.62 13.03 -6.67
N ALA A 98 -10.47 13.68 -6.85
CA ALA A 98 -10.40 15.12 -7.09
C ALA A 98 -11.06 15.48 -8.43
N ALA A 99 -10.82 14.68 -9.48
CA ALA A 99 -11.52 14.84 -10.75
C ALA A 99 -13.03 14.64 -10.61
N HIS A 100 -13.45 13.63 -9.83
CA HIS A 100 -14.85 13.40 -9.51
C HIS A 100 -15.51 14.61 -8.86
N PHE A 101 -14.98 15.06 -7.72
CA PHE A 101 -15.54 16.20 -6.98
C PHE A 101 -15.51 17.49 -7.79
N PHE A 102 -14.49 17.69 -8.63
CA PHE A 102 -14.44 18.85 -9.52
C PHE A 102 -15.58 18.82 -10.54
N ARG A 103 -15.87 17.67 -11.17
CA ARG A 103 -17.02 17.54 -12.09
C ARG A 103 -18.36 17.72 -11.36
N ASP A 104 -18.49 17.14 -10.17
CA ASP A 104 -19.69 17.26 -9.35
C ASP A 104 -19.97 18.73 -8.98
N ARG A 105 -18.90 19.50 -8.71
CA ARG A 105 -18.98 20.90 -8.32
C ARG A 105 -19.13 21.89 -9.48
N PHE A 106 -18.37 21.71 -10.55
CA PHE A 106 -18.25 22.68 -11.66
C PHE A 106 -18.96 22.24 -12.95
N GLY A 107 -19.58 21.06 -12.94
CA GLY A 107 -20.38 20.52 -14.03
C GLY A 107 -19.64 19.48 -14.88
N SER A 108 -20.43 18.62 -15.52
CA SER A 108 -19.93 17.47 -16.32
C SER A 108 -19.14 17.87 -17.57
N ASN A 109 -19.26 19.13 -18.01
CA ASN A 109 -18.52 19.70 -19.14
C ASN A 109 -17.11 20.17 -18.79
N ALA A 110 -16.71 20.12 -17.51
CA ALA A 110 -15.38 20.49 -17.08
C ALA A 110 -14.32 19.66 -17.81
N ARG A 111 -13.30 20.34 -18.35
CA ARG A 111 -12.16 19.71 -19.00
C ARG A 111 -11.07 19.41 -17.99
N ILE A 112 -10.80 18.13 -17.76
CA ILE A 112 -9.84 17.68 -16.75
C ILE A 112 -8.75 16.83 -17.41
N LEU A 113 -7.49 17.11 -17.08
CA LEU A 113 -6.36 16.26 -17.43
C LEU A 113 -5.72 15.70 -16.17
N ILE A 114 -5.62 14.38 -16.08
CA ILE A 114 -4.89 13.67 -15.04
C ILE A 114 -3.57 13.16 -15.63
N LEU A 115 -2.44 13.54 -15.04
CA LEU A 115 -1.10 13.11 -15.44
C LEU A 115 -0.57 12.09 -14.43
N GLU A 116 -0.23 10.88 -14.90
CA GLU A 116 0.23 9.77 -14.06
C GLU A 116 1.59 9.27 -14.53
N ASN A 117 2.55 9.14 -13.61
CA ASN A 117 3.91 8.68 -13.93
C ASN A 117 3.97 7.17 -14.19
N HIS A 118 3.08 6.38 -13.58
CA HIS A 118 3.01 4.95 -13.80
C HIS A 118 2.38 4.60 -15.14
N ASP A 119 2.60 3.35 -15.53
CA ASP A 119 1.99 2.71 -16.68
C ASP A 119 0.50 2.37 -16.49
N ASP A 120 -0.08 2.63 -15.31
CA ASP A 120 -1.47 2.33 -14.98
C ASP A 120 -2.00 3.39 -13.99
N PHE A 121 -3.33 3.51 -13.90
CA PHE A 121 -3.97 4.31 -12.86
C PHE A 121 -4.13 3.52 -11.55
N GLY A 122 -4.67 4.17 -10.51
CA GLY A 122 -4.95 3.58 -9.19
C GLY A 122 -3.89 3.86 -8.13
N GLY A 123 -2.66 4.23 -8.54
CA GLY A 123 -1.57 4.53 -7.61
C GLY A 123 -1.22 3.30 -6.76
N HIS A 124 -1.28 3.44 -5.43
CA HIS A 124 -1.03 2.32 -4.50
C HIS A 124 -2.11 1.22 -4.59
N ALA A 125 -3.32 1.54 -5.05
CA ALA A 125 -4.38 0.57 -5.31
C ALA A 125 -4.15 -0.16 -6.66
N LYS A 126 -2.97 -0.78 -6.80
CA LYS A 126 -2.53 -1.49 -8.00
C LYS A 126 -3.18 -2.87 -8.06
N ARG A 127 -3.57 -3.31 -9.26
CA ARG A 127 -4.07 -4.67 -9.53
C ARG A 127 -2.94 -5.57 -10.05
N ASN A 128 -2.92 -6.83 -9.63
CA ASN A 128 -2.16 -7.88 -10.32
C ASN A 128 -3.13 -8.88 -10.93
N GLU A 129 -2.91 -9.23 -12.20
CA GLU A 129 -3.74 -10.15 -12.96
C GLU A 129 -2.92 -11.35 -13.44
N PHE A 130 -3.34 -12.55 -13.04
CA PHE A 130 -2.73 -13.81 -13.45
C PHE A 130 -3.75 -14.66 -14.21
N HIS A 131 -3.27 -15.37 -15.24
CA HIS A 131 -4.06 -16.33 -16.01
C HIS A 131 -3.45 -17.72 -15.80
N LEU A 132 -3.67 -18.29 -14.62
CA LEU A 132 -3.09 -19.58 -14.22
C LEU A 132 -3.98 -20.71 -14.72
N SER A 133 -3.42 -21.61 -15.54
CA SER A 133 -4.19 -22.67 -16.24
C SER A 133 -5.44 -22.14 -16.97
N GLY A 134 -5.35 -20.94 -17.56
CA GLY A 134 -6.46 -20.30 -18.29
C GLY A 134 -7.55 -19.67 -17.41
N LYS A 135 -7.41 -19.68 -16.07
CA LYS A 135 -8.32 -19.02 -15.14
C LYS A 135 -7.75 -17.68 -14.67
N LEU A 136 -8.60 -16.66 -14.65
CA LEU A 136 -8.29 -15.36 -14.09
C LEU A 136 -8.14 -15.46 -12.56
N GLN A 137 -7.02 -14.96 -12.04
CA GLN A 137 -6.78 -14.78 -10.62
C GLN A 137 -6.29 -13.37 -10.34
N LEU A 138 -6.80 -12.79 -9.25
CA LEU A 138 -6.58 -11.41 -8.89
C LEU A 138 -5.97 -11.32 -7.50
N LEU A 139 -5.06 -10.35 -7.34
CA LEU A 139 -4.52 -9.95 -6.06
C LEU A 139 -4.23 -8.46 -6.08
N ASN A 140 -4.35 -7.82 -4.91
CA ASN A 140 -3.89 -6.46 -4.71
C ASN A 140 -2.35 -6.40 -4.84
N GLY A 141 -1.86 -5.38 -5.54
CA GLY A 141 -0.45 -5.01 -5.54
C GLY A 141 -0.08 -4.03 -4.43
N GLY A 142 -1.07 -3.43 -3.77
CA GLY A 142 -0.93 -2.50 -2.67
C GLY A 142 -2.18 -2.51 -1.81
N THR A 143 -2.95 -1.44 -1.78
CA THR A 143 -4.11 -1.29 -0.88
C THR A 143 -5.13 -2.44 -1.02
N MET A 144 -5.35 -3.19 0.06
CA MET A 144 -6.19 -4.40 0.07
C MET A 144 -7.62 -4.12 0.54
N LEU A 145 -7.77 -3.58 1.75
CA LEU A 145 -9.07 -3.49 2.42
C LEU A 145 -9.74 -2.14 2.19
N ILE A 146 -11.06 -2.17 2.11
CA ILE A 146 -11.93 -1.05 2.50
C ILE A 146 -12.04 -1.15 4.01
N ASP A 147 -11.13 -0.46 4.70
CA ASP A 147 -11.07 -0.33 6.15
C ASP A 147 -10.48 1.04 6.51
N SER A 148 -10.76 1.49 7.73
CA SER A 148 -10.26 2.72 8.34
C SER A 148 -10.38 2.62 9.87
N PRO A 149 -9.47 3.26 10.64
CA PRO A 149 -9.56 3.33 12.10
C PRO A 149 -10.79 4.08 12.58
N THR A 150 -11.38 4.92 11.73
CA THR A 150 -12.61 5.65 12.02
C THR A 150 -13.67 5.32 10.98
N ALA A 151 -14.95 5.52 11.31
CA ALA A 151 -15.98 5.49 10.28
C ALA A 151 -15.61 6.48 9.15
N TYR A 152 -15.88 6.08 7.90
CA TYR A 152 -15.64 6.93 6.74
C TYR A 152 -16.39 8.26 6.95
N SER A 153 -15.77 9.37 6.54
CA SER A 153 -16.42 10.68 6.54
C SER A 153 -17.70 10.65 5.70
N LYS A 154 -18.51 11.70 5.82
CA LYS A 154 -19.72 11.85 4.99
C LYS A 154 -19.35 11.85 3.50
N GLU A 155 -18.27 12.55 3.14
CA GLU A 155 -17.81 12.74 1.77
C GLU A 155 -17.26 11.44 1.18
N ALA A 156 -16.40 10.74 1.93
CA ALA A 156 -15.86 9.44 1.52
C ALA A 156 -16.94 8.37 1.42
N ALA A 157 -17.83 8.27 2.41
CA ALA A 157 -18.94 7.33 2.40
C ALA A 157 -19.91 7.60 1.22
N ALA A 158 -20.21 8.88 0.94
CA ALA A 158 -21.07 9.24 -0.18
C ALA A 158 -20.45 8.87 -1.54
N LEU A 159 -19.14 9.10 -1.72
CA LEU A 159 -18.46 8.68 -2.95
C LEU A 159 -18.45 7.17 -3.11
N VAL A 160 -18.05 6.41 -2.08
CA VAL A 160 -18.03 4.95 -2.10
C VAL A 160 -19.42 4.38 -2.40
N SER A 161 -20.47 4.93 -1.79
CA SER A 161 -21.86 4.56 -2.09
C SER A 161 -22.28 4.90 -3.53
N LYS A 162 -21.88 6.07 -4.07
CA LYS A 162 -22.13 6.46 -5.46
C LYS A 162 -21.48 5.51 -6.46
N LEU A 163 -20.36 4.89 -6.10
CA LEU A 163 -19.70 3.84 -6.90
C LEU A 163 -20.39 2.46 -6.77
N GLY A 164 -21.50 2.37 -6.02
CA GLY A 164 -22.26 1.14 -5.83
C GLY A 164 -21.64 0.18 -4.81
N ILE A 165 -20.75 0.68 -3.95
CA ILE A 165 -20.07 -0.12 -2.93
C ILE A 165 -20.75 0.12 -1.58
N ASP A 166 -21.23 -0.97 -0.98
CA ASP A 166 -21.70 -1.00 0.41
C ASP A 166 -20.93 -2.13 1.13
N PRO A 167 -19.88 -1.80 1.88
CA PRO A 167 -19.04 -2.81 2.55
C PRO A 167 -19.85 -3.74 3.46
N VAL A 168 -20.85 -3.21 4.18
CA VAL A 168 -21.66 -3.98 5.12
C VAL A 168 -22.58 -4.94 4.36
N ALA A 169 -23.23 -4.48 3.30
CA ALA A 169 -24.08 -5.34 2.48
C ALA A 169 -23.26 -6.36 1.70
N PHE A 170 -22.08 -5.98 1.20
CA PHE A 170 -21.21 -6.86 0.42
C PHE A 170 -20.61 -7.97 1.27
N GLU A 171 -20.15 -7.67 2.49
CA GLU A 171 -19.66 -8.69 3.42
C GLU A 171 -20.73 -9.75 3.72
N LYS A 172 -22.00 -9.32 3.86
CA LYS A 172 -23.13 -10.25 4.03
C LYS A 172 -23.49 -11.03 2.77
N LYS A 173 -23.30 -10.42 1.59
CA LYS A 173 -23.69 -10.99 0.29
C LYS A 173 -22.67 -12.00 -0.24
N TYR A 174 -21.38 -11.82 0.09
CA TYR A 174 -20.28 -12.63 -0.41
C TYR A 174 -19.50 -13.36 0.70
N PRO A 175 -20.16 -14.08 1.63
CA PRO A 175 -19.48 -14.69 2.76
C PRO A 175 -18.67 -15.92 2.31
N ILE A 176 -17.35 -15.83 2.37
CA ILE A 176 -16.44 -16.97 2.20
C ILE A 176 -15.29 -16.82 3.18
N HIS A 177 -15.59 -16.93 4.46
CA HIS A 177 -14.56 -16.83 5.51
C HIS A 177 -14.05 -18.21 5.95
N ASP A 178 -14.77 -19.28 5.64
CA ASP A 178 -14.56 -20.62 6.20
C ASP A 178 -13.95 -21.63 5.21
N LEU A 179 -13.58 -21.22 3.99
CA LEU A 179 -12.99 -22.15 3.01
C LEU A 179 -11.78 -22.88 3.59
N TYR A 180 -10.86 -22.16 4.23
CA TYR A 180 -9.64 -22.78 4.75
C TYR A 180 -9.89 -23.54 6.05
N SER A 181 -10.70 -23.00 6.97
CA SER A 181 -11.03 -23.68 8.23
C SER A 181 -11.88 -24.93 8.02
N SER A 182 -12.81 -24.95 7.06
CA SER A 182 -13.58 -26.15 6.67
C SER A 182 -12.69 -27.23 6.06
N LEU A 183 -11.53 -26.85 5.51
CA LEU A 183 -10.48 -27.76 5.07
C LEU A 183 -9.50 -28.14 6.20
N GLY A 184 -9.74 -27.72 7.44
CA GLY A 184 -8.87 -27.99 8.58
C GLY A 184 -7.52 -27.28 8.50
N LEU A 185 -7.46 -26.14 7.81
CA LEU A 185 -6.24 -25.34 7.69
C LEU A 185 -6.25 -24.19 8.68
N GLY A 186 -5.14 -23.99 9.38
CA GLY A 186 -4.93 -22.87 10.28
C GLY A 186 -3.75 -21.99 9.86
N SER A 187 -3.31 -21.15 10.80
CA SER A 187 -2.08 -20.36 10.66
C SER A 187 -0.89 -21.11 11.24
N GLY A 188 0.32 -20.83 10.76
CA GLY A 188 1.56 -21.35 11.32
C GLY A 188 2.64 -20.29 11.48
N VAL A 189 3.73 -20.66 12.16
CA VAL A 189 4.94 -19.84 12.25
C VAL A 189 6.12 -20.62 11.68
N PHE A 190 6.84 -20.00 10.75
CA PHE A 190 8.12 -20.49 10.29
C PHE A 190 9.25 -19.83 11.09
N PHE A 191 9.93 -20.64 11.89
CA PHE A 191 11.16 -20.28 12.59
C PHE A 191 12.33 -20.58 11.66
N ASP A 192 13.06 -19.56 11.23
CA ASP A 192 14.25 -19.73 10.41
C ASP A 192 15.48 -20.10 11.26
N LYS A 193 16.41 -20.83 10.64
CA LYS A 193 17.66 -21.26 11.26
C LYS A 193 18.54 -20.10 11.75
N GLN A 194 18.56 -18.98 11.04
CA GLN A 194 19.46 -17.87 11.32
C GLN A 194 19.08 -17.17 12.63
N THR A 195 17.78 -17.07 12.91
CA THR A 195 17.26 -16.40 14.10
C THR A 195 16.95 -17.37 15.24
N PHE A 196 16.44 -18.56 14.93
CA PHE A 196 15.93 -19.53 15.93
C PHE A 196 16.71 -20.84 16.00
N GLY A 197 17.85 -20.94 15.31
CA GLY A 197 18.78 -22.07 15.38
C GLY A 197 18.42 -23.27 14.50
N GLN A 198 17.18 -23.39 14.04
CA GLN A 198 16.75 -24.40 13.06
C GLN A 198 15.57 -23.93 12.21
N ASP A 199 15.50 -24.42 10.97
CA ASP A 199 14.33 -24.27 10.13
C ASP A 199 13.20 -25.17 10.66
N ARG A 200 12.09 -24.56 11.07
CA ARG A 200 10.93 -25.28 11.56
C ARG A 200 9.64 -24.52 11.30
N LEU A 201 8.75 -25.12 10.53
CA LEU A 201 7.35 -24.71 10.47
C LEU A 201 6.59 -25.38 11.63
N VAL A 202 5.84 -24.58 12.39
CA VAL A 202 4.89 -25.05 13.40
C VAL A 202 3.50 -24.57 13.01
N ALA A 203 2.58 -25.51 12.76
CA ALA A 203 1.18 -25.21 12.45
C ALA A 203 0.34 -24.96 13.71
N ASN A 204 -0.91 -24.55 13.51
CA ASN A 204 -1.91 -24.27 14.55
C ASN A 204 -1.47 -23.18 15.54
N LEU A 205 -0.92 -22.09 15.01
CA LEU A 205 -0.78 -20.85 15.78
C LEU A 205 -2.17 -20.45 16.28
N PRO A 206 -2.36 -20.25 17.60
CA PRO A 206 -3.66 -19.82 18.14
C PRO A 206 -4.07 -18.49 17.52
N ALA A 207 -5.31 -18.41 17.03
CA ALA A 207 -5.81 -17.22 16.36
C ALA A 207 -5.88 -16.02 17.32
N GLU A 208 -5.42 -14.86 16.86
CA GLU A 208 -5.40 -13.61 17.64
C GLU A 208 -6.80 -12.98 17.77
N TRP A 209 -7.68 -13.24 16.80
CA TRP A 209 -9.00 -12.59 16.65
C TRP A 209 -10.19 -13.52 16.86
N GLU A 210 -9.95 -14.82 17.08
CA GLU A 210 -11.02 -15.75 17.46
C GLU A 210 -11.14 -15.77 18.98
N GLU A 211 -12.35 -15.63 19.50
CA GLU A 211 -12.57 -15.82 20.93
C GLU A 211 -12.39 -17.31 21.28
N PRO A 212 -11.40 -17.64 22.13
CA PRO A 212 -11.23 -19.01 22.58
C PRO A 212 -12.42 -19.41 23.46
N ALA A 213 -12.78 -20.70 23.49
CA ALA A 213 -13.87 -21.19 24.32
C ALA A 213 -13.68 -20.91 25.83
N SER A 214 -12.45 -20.66 26.29
CA SER A 214 -12.09 -20.17 27.63
C SER A 214 -10.61 -19.78 27.69
N ASP A 215 -10.20 -19.04 28.73
CA ASP A 215 -8.78 -18.76 29.02
C ASP A 215 -7.93 -20.03 29.15
N ARG A 216 -8.53 -21.10 29.69
CA ARG A 216 -7.89 -22.41 29.81
C ARG A 216 -7.66 -23.03 28.42
N ALA A 217 -8.63 -22.91 27.52
CA ALA A 217 -8.49 -23.39 26.14
C ALA A 217 -7.38 -22.62 25.41
N LYS A 218 -7.38 -21.28 25.51
CA LYS A 218 -6.31 -20.43 24.96
C LYS A 218 -4.93 -20.86 25.45
N SER A 219 -4.80 -21.04 26.78
CA SER A 219 -3.55 -21.50 27.41
C SER A 219 -3.11 -22.88 26.95
N ALA A 220 -4.05 -23.81 26.73
CA ALA A 220 -3.74 -25.14 26.21
C ALA A 220 -3.25 -25.08 24.76
N GLN A 221 -3.91 -24.30 23.90
CA GLN A 221 -3.52 -24.10 22.50
C GLN A 221 -2.13 -23.49 22.37
N TRP A 222 -1.83 -22.44 23.14
CA TRP A 222 -0.50 -21.82 23.15
C TRP A 222 0.57 -22.78 23.68
N ASN A 223 0.30 -23.53 24.75
CA ASN A 223 1.23 -24.54 25.25
C ASN A 223 1.51 -25.62 24.20
N GLU A 224 0.48 -26.12 23.52
CA GLU A 224 0.65 -27.12 22.47
C GLU A 224 1.52 -26.58 21.32
N PHE A 225 1.21 -25.38 20.82
CA PHE A 225 1.98 -24.71 19.79
C PHE A 225 3.45 -24.51 20.20
N LEU A 226 3.68 -23.93 21.38
CA LEU A 226 5.02 -23.64 21.90
C LEU A 226 5.81 -24.91 22.20
N SER A 227 5.19 -26.02 22.61
CA SER A 227 5.90 -27.28 22.83
C SER A 227 6.58 -27.80 21.55
N LYS A 228 6.02 -27.46 20.38
CA LYS A 228 6.53 -27.81 19.06
C LYS A 228 7.50 -26.77 18.50
N SER A 229 7.71 -25.64 19.16
CA SER A 229 8.63 -24.60 18.67
C SER A 229 10.10 -24.92 19.01
N PRO A 230 11.08 -24.41 18.23
CA PRO A 230 12.50 -24.60 18.49
C PRO A 230 13.05 -23.68 19.60
N LEU A 231 12.18 -22.99 20.33
CA LEU A 231 12.56 -22.01 21.35
C LEU A 231 13.06 -22.70 22.64
N SER A 232 13.83 -21.97 23.45
CA SER A 232 14.20 -22.43 24.80
C SER A 232 12.98 -22.47 25.72
N ASP A 233 13.06 -23.26 26.80
CA ASP A 233 11.97 -23.35 27.77
C ASP A 233 11.68 -22.01 28.47
N SER A 234 12.69 -21.17 28.70
CA SER A 234 12.52 -19.81 29.23
C SER A 234 11.68 -18.94 28.29
N VAL A 235 12.02 -18.93 27.01
CA VAL A 235 11.33 -18.15 25.97
C VAL A 235 9.90 -18.66 25.77
N LYS A 236 9.69 -19.98 25.73
CA LYS A 236 8.34 -20.58 25.66
C LYS A 236 7.48 -20.15 26.84
N LYS A 237 8.02 -20.19 28.06
CA LYS A 237 7.31 -19.79 29.27
C LYS A 237 6.91 -18.30 29.22
N ASP A 238 7.79 -17.43 28.76
CA ASP A 238 7.49 -16.00 28.70
C ASP A 238 6.55 -15.64 27.56
N ILE A 239 6.63 -16.27 26.39
CA ILE A 239 5.62 -16.10 25.33
C ILE A 239 4.25 -16.54 25.84
N LEU A 240 4.16 -17.73 26.45
CA LEU A 240 2.90 -18.19 27.05
C LEU A 240 2.35 -17.18 28.05
N ARG A 241 3.20 -16.66 28.94
CA ARG A 241 2.81 -15.65 29.92
C ARG A 241 2.29 -14.36 29.27
N ILE A 242 2.96 -13.85 28.24
CA ILE A 242 2.52 -12.65 27.52
C ILE A 242 1.17 -12.90 26.82
N GLU A 243 0.98 -14.06 26.18
CA GLU A 243 -0.23 -14.38 25.43
C GLU A 243 -1.46 -14.65 26.31
N THR A 244 -1.27 -15.15 27.53
CA THR A 244 -2.38 -15.75 28.32
C THR A 244 -2.50 -15.27 29.76
N ALA A 245 -1.47 -14.66 30.36
CA ALA A 245 -1.53 -14.29 31.77
C ALA A 245 -2.28 -12.98 31.99
N VAL A 246 -3.16 -12.96 32.99
CA VAL A 246 -3.86 -11.77 33.47
C VAL A 246 -3.00 -11.08 34.54
N THR A 247 -1.89 -10.46 34.11
CA THR A 247 -0.94 -9.77 35.00
C THR A 247 -1.06 -8.24 34.86
N ASP A 248 -1.17 -7.53 35.99
CA ASP A 248 -1.03 -6.07 36.04
C ASP A 248 0.44 -5.70 36.30
N TYR A 249 1.20 -5.42 35.25
CA TYR A 249 2.60 -5.02 35.34
C TYR A 249 2.82 -3.58 35.84
N LEU A 250 1.75 -2.80 35.98
CA LEU A 250 1.78 -1.43 36.49
C LEU A 250 0.78 -1.25 37.64
N SER A 251 0.71 -2.26 38.52
CA SER A 251 -0.17 -2.27 39.68
C SER A 251 -0.02 -1.00 40.52
N GLY A 252 -1.14 -0.44 40.95
CA GLY A 252 -1.18 0.81 41.75
C GLY A 252 -1.32 2.09 40.91
N LEU A 253 -1.25 2.01 39.58
CA LEU A 253 -1.58 3.11 38.68
C LEU A 253 -3.04 3.05 38.22
N SER A 254 -3.66 4.22 38.02
CA SER A 254 -4.96 4.32 37.36
C SER A 254 -4.87 3.91 35.88
N SER A 255 -6.00 3.60 35.23
CA SER A 255 -6.05 3.37 33.78
C SER A 255 -5.37 4.50 33.00
N SER A 256 -5.70 5.76 33.34
CA SER A 256 -5.12 6.95 32.69
C SER A 256 -3.59 7.06 32.87
N ASP A 257 -3.09 6.80 34.09
CA ASP A 257 -1.65 6.84 34.38
C ASP A 257 -0.90 5.71 33.67
N LYS A 258 -1.51 4.52 33.58
CA LYS A 258 -0.97 3.40 32.80
C LYS A 258 -0.88 3.77 31.33
N LYS A 259 -1.96 4.31 30.73
CA LYS A 259 -1.94 4.76 29.33
C LYS A 259 -0.87 5.82 29.08
N THR A 260 -0.74 6.80 29.97
CA THR A 260 0.29 7.85 29.91
C THR A 260 1.71 7.29 29.97
N ARG A 261 1.93 6.23 30.76
CA ARG A 261 3.23 5.55 30.81
C ARG A 261 3.49 4.73 29.55
N LEU A 262 2.49 4.00 29.06
CA LEU A 262 2.58 3.13 27.88
C LEU A 262 2.77 3.92 26.58
N SER A 263 2.32 5.18 26.48
CA SER A 263 2.56 6.04 25.31
C SER A 263 4.00 6.58 25.20
N LYS A 264 4.85 6.29 26.19
CA LYS A 264 6.24 6.79 26.28
C LYS A 264 7.28 5.67 26.23
N VAL A 265 6.84 4.41 26.15
CA VAL A 265 7.72 3.25 26.07
C VAL A 265 7.36 2.46 24.82
N SER A 266 8.37 1.95 24.11
CA SER A 266 8.11 1.05 22.99
C SER A 266 7.51 -0.27 23.49
N TYR A 267 6.80 -1.01 22.64
CA TYR A 267 6.31 -2.35 23.02
C TYR A 267 7.46 -3.30 23.35
N LYS A 268 8.60 -3.19 22.66
CA LYS A 268 9.84 -3.87 23.04
C LYS A 268 10.27 -3.55 24.47
N ASP A 269 10.31 -2.27 24.83
CA ASP A 269 10.74 -1.85 26.17
C ASP A 269 9.71 -2.24 27.24
N PHE A 270 8.42 -2.24 26.90
CA PHE A 270 7.39 -2.82 27.75
C PHE A 270 7.70 -4.29 28.05
N LEU A 271 7.96 -5.11 27.02
CA LEU A 271 8.29 -6.53 27.21
C LEU A 271 9.56 -6.72 28.06
N LEU A 272 10.64 -6.00 27.75
CA LEU A 272 11.94 -6.18 28.42
C LEU A 272 12.01 -5.59 29.83
N THR A 273 11.43 -4.42 30.05
CA THR A 273 11.67 -3.64 31.28
C THR A 273 10.50 -3.69 32.26
N ILE A 274 9.27 -3.76 31.74
CA ILE A 274 8.04 -3.78 32.54
C ILE A 274 7.59 -5.22 32.78
N ALA A 275 7.40 -6.00 31.71
CA ALA A 275 7.01 -7.40 31.79
C ALA A 275 8.19 -8.36 32.07
N LYS A 276 9.43 -7.88 31.91
CA LYS A 276 10.69 -8.60 32.23
C LYS A 276 10.77 -9.99 31.62
N VAL A 277 10.47 -10.09 30.33
CA VAL A 277 10.64 -11.34 29.58
C VAL A 277 12.12 -11.62 29.30
N ASP A 278 12.46 -12.88 29.03
CA ASP A 278 13.72 -13.27 28.40
C ASP A 278 13.95 -12.46 27.11
N PRO A 279 15.12 -11.80 26.92
CA PRO A 279 15.37 -10.98 25.73
C PRO A 279 15.20 -11.70 24.40
N ALA A 280 15.36 -13.03 24.34
CA ALA A 280 15.15 -13.80 23.12
C ALA A 280 13.67 -13.85 22.69
N VAL A 281 12.72 -13.50 23.55
CA VAL A 281 11.29 -13.33 23.21
C VAL A 281 11.09 -12.24 22.16
N ILE A 282 11.95 -11.22 22.12
CA ILE A 282 11.81 -10.11 21.18
C ILE A 282 11.85 -10.59 19.73
N ALA A 283 12.67 -11.59 19.41
CA ALA A 283 12.74 -12.15 18.05
C ALA A 283 11.39 -12.68 17.56
N PHE A 284 10.52 -13.17 18.45
CA PHE A 284 9.18 -13.66 18.08
C PHE A 284 8.18 -12.52 17.81
N TYR A 285 8.27 -11.43 18.57
CA TYR A 285 7.34 -10.29 18.45
C TYR A 285 7.85 -9.17 17.53
N GLN A 286 9.13 -9.18 17.14
CA GLN A 286 9.82 -8.05 16.51
C GLN A 286 9.04 -7.45 15.33
N THR A 287 8.38 -8.29 14.53
CA THR A 287 7.71 -7.92 13.28
C THR A 287 6.20 -7.75 13.42
N ARG A 288 5.62 -7.81 14.63
CA ARG A 288 4.15 -7.80 14.82
C ARG A 288 3.49 -6.48 14.44
N THR A 289 4.24 -5.39 14.44
CA THR A 289 3.79 -4.04 14.07
C THR A 289 4.08 -3.70 12.60
N ASN A 290 4.76 -4.59 11.86
CA ASN A 290 5.27 -4.30 10.51
C ASN A 290 4.18 -4.00 9.48
N GLY A 291 3.05 -4.72 9.55
CA GLY A 291 1.97 -4.60 8.55
C GLY A 291 1.19 -3.28 8.63
N GLU A 292 1.14 -2.72 9.83
CA GLU A 292 0.38 -1.51 10.15
C GLU A 292 1.25 -0.25 10.02
N TRP A 293 2.34 -0.18 10.80
CA TRP A 293 3.17 1.02 10.92
C TRP A 293 4.48 0.97 10.14
N GLY A 294 4.79 -0.17 9.51
CA GLY A 294 6.01 -0.34 8.74
C GLY A 294 7.32 -0.32 9.54
N VAL A 295 7.23 -0.56 10.85
CA VAL A 295 8.37 -0.68 11.77
C VAL A 295 8.15 -1.81 12.75
N GLY A 296 9.23 -2.25 13.39
CA GLY A 296 9.17 -3.23 14.45
C GLY A 296 8.73 -2.65 15.80
N ILE A 297 8.46 -3.55 16.74
CA ILE A 297 7.94 -3.21 18.09
C ILE A 297 8.89 -2.34 18.94
N ASP A 298 10.12 -2.16 18.49
CA ASP A 298 11.12 -1.26 19.08
C ASP A 298 10.85 0.22 18.80
N ALA A 299 10.02 0.51 17.80
CA ALA A 299 9.71 1.87 17.37
C ALA A 299 8.20 2.19 17.44
N GLU A 300 7.38 1.37 18.11
CA GLU A 300 5.95 1.63 18.29
C GLU A 300 5.58 1.69 19.78
N PRO A 301 4.76 2.66 20.24
CA PRO A 301 4.35 2.74 21.63
C PRO A 301 3.61 1.49 22.09
N ALA A 302 3.86 1.07 23.32
CA ALA A 302 3.13 -0.04 23.93
C ALA A 302 1.62 0.26 24.05
N LEU A 303 1.25 1.54 24.20
CA LEU A 303 -0.17 1.96 24.23
C LEU A 303 -0.89 1.64 22.91
N ASP A 304 -0.22 1.87 21.79
CA ASP A 304 -0.80 1.70 20.46
C ASP A 304 -0.90 0.21 20.13
N CYS A 305 0.12 -0.56 20.53
CA CYS A 305 0.09 -2.01 20.48
C CYS A 305 -1.07 -2.61 21.31
N TRP A 306 -1.35 -2.06 22.50
CA TRP A 306 -2.53 -2.44 23.28
C TRP A 306 -3.84 -2.15 22.54
N ALA A 307 -3.96 -0.96 21.96
CA ALA A 307 -5.18 -0.55 21.24
C ALA A 307 -5.48 -1.46 20.03
N LEU A 308 -4.44 -2.04 19.41
CA LEU A 308 -4.56 -3.00 18.31
C LEU A 308 -4.52 -4.47 18.78
N GLY A 309 -4.65 -4.73 20.08
CA GLY A 309 -4.85 -6.08 20.60
C GLY A 309 -3.59 -6.94 20.71
N LEU A 310 -2.39 -6.35 20.65
CA LEU A 310 -1.16 -7.10 20.95
C LEU A 310 -1.20 -7.60 22.43
N PRO A 311 -0.55 -8.73 22.73
CA PRO A 311 -0.67 -9.38 24.03
C PRO A 311 0.15 -8.69 25.14
N GLY A 312 -0.05 -9.10 26.38
CA GLY A 312 0.68 -8.62 27.56
C GLY A 312 -0.06 -7.57 28.39
N PHE A 313 -1.26 -7.15 27.97
CA PHE A 313 -2.07 -6.13 28.65
C PHE A 313 -3.33 -6.65 29.34
N GLN A 314 -3.57 -7.96 29.28
CA GLN A 314 -4.84 -8.61 29.67
C GLN A 314 -5.22 -8.33 31.13
N GLY A 315 -4.23 -8.23 32.03
CA GLY A 315 -4.45 -7.90 33.44
C GLY A 315 -4.31 -6.42 33.80
N MET A 316 -4.04 -5.56 32.82
CA MET A 316 -3.72 -4.15 33.06
C MET A 316 -4.96 -3.30 33.37
N ASN A 317 -6.17 -3.81 33.10
CA ASN A 317 -7.45 -3.11 33.30
C ASN A 317 -7.46 -1.70 32.68
N LEU A 318 -6.99 -1.60 31.44
CA LEU A 318 -7.03 -0.36 30.67
C LEU A 318 -8.46 -0.13 30.17
N GLU A 319 -9.05 1.01 30.50
CA GLU A 319 -10.39 1.38 30.02
C GLU A 319 -10.38 1.50 28.50
N ALA A 320 -11.41 0.98 27.82
CA ALA A 320 -11.50 1.06 26.37
C ALA A 320 -11.63 2.51 25.86
N GLY A 321 -11.28 2.73 24.58
CA GLY A 321 -11.39 4.02 23.92
C GLY A 321 -10.11 4.86 23.90
N PRO A 322 -10.17 6.00 23.19
CA PRO A 322 -9.00 6.77 22.82
C PRO A 322 -8.36 7.42 24.05
N ALA A 323 -7.07 7.69 23.94
CA ALA A 323 -6.30 8.39 24.96
C ALA A 323 -5.33 9.38 24.33
N SER A 324 -4.89 10.34 25.15
CA SER A 324 -3.84 11.28 24.73
C SER A 324 -2.58 10.52 24.31
N ARG A 325 -1.93 11.02 23.24
CA ARG A 325 -0.71 10.44 22.67
C ARG A 325 -0.89 9.00 22.16
N MET A 326 -2.08 8.66 21.66
CA MET A 326 -2.23 7.55 20.72
C MET A 326 -2.00 8.06 19.31
N SER A 327 -1.45 7.22 18.45
CA SER A 327 -1.48 7.44 17.00
C SER A 327 -2.93 7.43 16.47
N TYR A 328 -3.14 7.91 15.24
CA TYR A 328 -4.45 7.97 14.60
C TYR A 328 -5.11 6.58 14.51
N SER A 329 -4.36 5.57 14.11
CA SER A 329 -4.79 4.18 13.97
C SER A 329 -5.13 3.57 15.33
N ALA A 330 -4.28 3.77 16.35
CA ALA A 330 -4.57 3.32 17.70
C ALA A 330 -5.80 3.98 18.31
N ALA A 331 -5.91 5.31 18.20
CA ALA A 331 -7.05 6.05 18.73
C ALA A 331 -8.36 5.63 18.04
N GLY A 332 -8.34 5.48 16.72
CA GLY A 332 -9.49 5.05 15.94
C GLY A 332 -9.94 3.62 16.26
N TYR A 333 -9.05 2.64 16.11
CA TYR A 333 -9.41 1.23 16.34
C TYR A 333 -9.79 0.94 17.80
N SER A 334 -9.35 1.75 18.76
CA SER A 334 -9.84 1.67 20.15
C SER A 334 -11.36 1.90 20.31
N THR A 335 -12.02 2.41 19.25
CA THR A 335 -13.47 2.62 19.17
C THR A 335 -14.19 1.64 18.24
N GLY A 336 -13.47 0.66 17.67
CA GLY A 336 -14.04 -0.41 16.83
C GLY A 336 -13.73 -0.30 15.34
N GLY A 337 -13.22 0.84 14.86
CA GLY A 337 -12.91 1.01 13.43
C GLY A 337 -14.15 1.13 12.53
N SER A 338 -13.92 1.09 11.22
CA SER A 338 -14.98 1.02 10.21
C SER A 338 -15.40 -0.42 9.88
N SER A 339 -16.43 -0.57 9.04
CA SER A 339 -16.76 -1.87 8.44
C SER A 339 -15.68 -2.27 7.43
N ARG A 340 -15.38 -3.57 7.39
CA ARG A 340 -14.32 -4.14 6.54
C ARG A 340 -14.91 -4.88 5.34
N PHE A 341 -14.30 -4.70 4.17
CA PHE A 341 -14.56 -5.50 2.98
C PHE A 341 -13.31 -5.51 2.08
N HIS A 342 -13.15 -6.51 1.23
CA HIS A 342 -12.12 -6.51 0.18
C HIS A 342 -12.69 -7.01 -1.14
N PHE A 343 -12.21 -6.46 -2.24
CA PHE A 343 -12.38 -7.07 -3.56
C PHE A 343 -11.22 -8.04 -3.85
N PRO A 344 -11.34 -8.95 -4.85
CA PRO A 344 -10.24 -9.82 -5.25
C PRO A 344 -8.93 -9.09 -5.62
N ASP A 345 -9.03 -7.87 -6.13
CA ASP A 345 -7.89 -7.01 -6.48
C ASP A 345 -7.67 -5.85 -5.49
N GLY A 346 -8.28 -5.95 -4.30
CA GLY A 346 -8.30 -4.89 -3.28
C GLY A 346 -8.95 -3.60 -3.78
N ASN A 347 -8.38 -2.45 -3.43
CA ASN A 347 -9.01 -1.17 -3.76
C ASN A 347 -8.77 -0.74 -5.23
N ALA A 348 -8.11 -1.58 -6.05
CA ALA A 348 -8.02 -1.32 -7.49
C ALA A 348 -9.42 -1.26 -8.14
N THR A 349 -10.39 -2.01 -7.60
CA THR A 349 -11.80 -1.91 -7.99
C THR A 349 -12.37 -0.50 -7.78
N ILE A 350 -12.06 0.19 -6.67
CA ILE A 350 -12.48 1.59 -6.44
C ILE A 350 -11.92 2.50 -7.53
N ALA A 351 -10.62 2.37 -7.85
CA ALA A 351 -9.99 3.17 -8.90
C ALA A 351 -10.63 2.90 -10.28
N ARG A 352 -10.93 1.64 -10.60
CA ARG A 352 -11.59 1.25 -11.86
C ARG A 352 -13.01 1.78 -11.96
N LEU A 353 -13.77 1.81 -10.86
CA LEU A 353 -15.10 2.41 -10.81
C LEU A 353 -15.07 3.93 -10.98
N LEU A 354 -14.08 4.62 -10.38
CA LEU A 354 -13.86 6.04 -10.62
C LEU A 354 -13.50 6.31 -12.09
N VAL A 355 -12.62 5.52 -12.69
CA VAL A 355 -12.29 5.65 -14.11
C VAL A 355 -13.52 5.38 -14.99
N ARG A 356 -14.37 4.40 -14.66
CA ARG A 356 -15.64 4.17 -15.36
C ARG A 356 -16.56 5.38 -15.27
N GLU A 357 -16.68 6.02 -14.11
CA GLU A 357 -17.53 7.20 -13.93
C GLU A 357 -16.99 8.43 -14.70
N LEU A 358 -15.66 8.60 -14.72
CA LEU A 358 -14.99 9.70 -15.40
C LEU A 358 -14.92 9.51 -16.93
N ILE A 359 -14.71 8.26 -17.37
CA ILE A 359 -14.49 7.87 -18.77
C ILE A 359 -15.24 6.55 -19.05
N PRO A 360 -16.58 6.58 -19.22
CA PRO A 360 -17.40 5.37 -19.35
C PRO A 360 -16.94 4.42 -20.45
N ASP A 361 -16.49 4.96 -21.58
CA ASP A 361 -16.01 4.15 -22.69
C ASP A 361 -14.78 3.31 -22.34
N ALA A 362 -13.97 3.70 -21.34
CA ALA A 362 -12.74 3.00 -20.99
C ALA A 362 -12.97 1.71 -20.17
N VAL A 363 -14.06 1.61 -19.41
CA VAL A 363 -14.32 0.47 -18.52
C VAL A 363 -15.77 0.01 -18.67
N PRO A 364 -16.07 -1.05 -19.44
CA PRO A 364 -17.44 -1.50 -19.71
C PRO A 364 -18.12 -2.03 -18.45
N GLY A 365 -19.45 -2.02 -18.42
CA GLY A 365 -20.27 -2.47 -17.29
C GLY A 365 -20.89 -1.32 -16.50
N HIS A 366 -21.65 -1.65 -15.45
CA HIS A 366 -22.48 -0.73 -14.69
C HIS A 366 -22.49 -0.95 -13.18
N THR A 367 -21.94 -2.07 -12.66
CA THR A 367 -21.97 -2.37 -11.22
C THR A 367 -20.58 -2.55 -10.60
N ALA A 368 -20.50 -2.52 -9.26
CA ALA A 368 -19.26 -2.82 -8.53
C ALA A 368 -18.85 -4.30 -8.65
N GLU A 369 -19.77 -5.20 -9.01
CA GLU A 369 -19.47 -6.60 -9.29
C GLU A 369 -18.88 -6.82 -10.68
N ASP A 370 -19.47 -6.24 -11.73
CA ASP A 370 -19.03 -6.50 -13.10
C ASP A 370 -17.66 -5.87 -13.43
N VAL A 371 -17.28 -4.81 -12.71
CA VAL A 371 -16.00 -4.12 -12.88
C VAL A 371 -14.81 -5.01 -12.51
N VAL A 372 -15.04 -6.02 -11.67
CA VAL A 372 -14.00 -6.94 -11.17
C VAL A 372 -13.35 -7.70 -12.33
N THR A 373 -14.14 -8.13 -13.32
CA THR A 373 -13.66 -8.92 -14.47
C THR A 373 -13.64 -8.12 -15.78
N ALA A 374 -14.16 -6.89 -15.79
CA ALA A 374 -14.13 -6.01 -16.96
C ALA A 374 -12.70 -5.80 -17.51
N GLN A 375 -12.55 -5.63 -18.81
CA GLN A 375 -11.26 -5.27 -19.41
C GLN A 375 -11.20 -3.77 -19.64
N VAL A 376 -10.10 -3.14 -19.25
CA VAL A 376 -9.89 -1.70 -19.44
C VAL A 376 -9.40 -1.46 -20.87
N ALA A 377 -10.06 -0.57 -21.58
CA ALA A 377 -9.63 -0.08 -22.88
C ALA A 377 -8.73 1.15 -22.71
N TYR A 378 -7.42 0.90 -22.49
CA TYR A 378 -6.43 1.93 -22.19
C TYR A 378 -6.28 2.99 -23.30
N ASP A 379 -6.54 2.63 -24.56
CA ASP A 379 -6.53 3.52 -25.72
C ASP A 379 -7.66 4.58 -25.68
N ARG A 380 -8.58 4.45 -24.73
CA ARG A 380 -9.72 5.36 -24.54
C ARG A 380 -9.48 6.39 -23.45
N LEU A 381 -8.47 6.21 -22.62
CA LEU A 381 -8.22 7.06 -21.44
C LEU A 381 -7.83 8.50 -21.81
N ASP A 382 -7.12 8.73 -22.92
CA ASP A 382 -6.57 10.05 -23.29
C ASP A 382 -7.08 10.58 -24.65
N ARG A 383 -8.35 10.32 -24.98
CA ARG A 383 -8.96 10.82 -26.22
C ARG A 383 -9.38 12.28 -26.09
N GLU A 384 -9.17 13.07 -27.13
CA GLU A 384 -9.51 14.50 -27.14
C GLU A 384 -11.01 14.78 -26.97
N THR A 385 -11.86 13.81 -27.33
CA THR A 385 -13.32 13.87 -27.17
C THR A 385 -13.78 13.71 -25.73
N ASN A 386 -12.91 13.27 -24.81
CA ASN A 386 -13.29 13.06 -23.42
C ASN A 386 -13.28 14.38 -22.64
N GLY A 387 -14.28 14.57 -21.76
CA GLY A 387 -14.25 15.66 -20.77
C GLY A 387 -13.13 15.47 -19.74
N THR A 388 -12.90 14.23 -19.29
CA THR A 388 -11.76 13.86 -18.45
C THR A 388 -10.79 12.97 -19.22
N ARG A 389 -9.50 13.30 -19.18
CA ARG A 389 -8.42 12.56 -19.82
C ARG A 389 -7.43 12.06 -18.79
N ILE A 390 -7.02 10.80 -18.89
CA ILE A 390 -5.96 10.20 -18.07
C ILE A 390 -4.79 9.84 -18.99
N ARG A 391 -3.67 10.51 -18.78
CA ARG A 391 -2.44 10.32 -19.54
C ARG A 391 -1.39 9.65 -18.66
N LEU A 392 -1.16 8.37 -18.92
CA LEU A 392 -0.20 7.51 -18.23
C LEU A 392 1.23 7.75 -18.75
N ASN A 393 2.22 7.20 -18.06
CA ASN A 393 3.66 7.35 -18.38
C ASN A 393 4.10 8.83 -18.54
N SER A 394 3.49 9.74 -17.78
CA SER A 394 3.68 11.18 -17.86
C SER A 394 4.04 11.74 -16.49
N THR A 395 5.34 11.92 -16.26
CA THR A 395 5.84 12.41 -14.97
C THR A 395 5.83 13.93 -14.96
N VAL A 396 5.04 14.53 -14.08
CA VAL A 396 5.10 15.97 -13.85
C VAL A 396 6.43 16.33 -13.21
N VAL A 397 7.05 17.38 -13.74
CA VAL A 397 8.36 17.90 -13.29
C VAL A 397 8.29 19.37 -12.88
N ARG A 398 7.19 20.06 -13.19
CA ARG A 398 6.95 21.43 -12.73
C ARG A 398 5.46 21.78 -12.69
N ALA A 399 5.03 22.51 -11.67
CA ALA A 399 3.71 23.12 -11.57
C ALA A 399 3.85 24.54 -11.01
N GLU A 400 3.48 25.54 -11.81
CA GLU A 400 3.71 26.96 -11.51
C GLU A 400 2.45 27.78 -11.75
N ASN A 401 2.16 28.71 -10.83
CA ASN A 401 1.18 29.75 -11.09
C ASN A 401 1.67 30.60 -12.28
N THR A 402 0.76 30.95 -13.19
CA THR A 402 1.06 31.89 -14.27
C THR A 402 1.45 33.25 -13.69
N ALA A 403 2.19 34.07 -14.44
CA ALA A 403 2.55 35.43 -14.02
C ALA A 403 1.34 36.32 -13.66
N SER A 404 0.16 36.01 -14.20
CA SER A 404 -1.10 36.70 -13.87
C SER A 404 -1.80 36.17 -12.61
N SER A 405 -1.32 35.06 -12.04
CA SER A 405 -1.95 34.30 -10.94
C SER A 405 -3.39 33.83 -11.22
N ARG A 406 -3.83 33.85 -12.48
CA ARG A 406 -5.17 33.42 -12.92
C ARG A 406 -5.23 32.00 -13.49
N GLY A 407 -4.12 31.28 -13.45
CA GLY A 407 -4.02 29.92 -13.98
C GLY A 407 -2.69 29.29 -13.61
N VAL A 408 -2.48 28.05 -14.03
CA VAL A 408 -1.32 27.21 -13.75
C VAL A 408 -0.73 26.69 -15.07
N VAL A 409 0.60 26.63 -15.16
CA VAL A 409 1.32 25.88 -16.18
C VAL A 409 1.88 24.62 -15.54
N VAL A 410 1.59 23.47 -16.14
CA VAL A 410 2.12 22.17 -15.70
C VAL A 410 3.05 21.63 -16.78
N THR A 411 4.28 21.33 -16.38
CA THR A 411 5.32 20.75 -17.23
C THR A 411 5.51 19.28 -16.88
N TYR A 412 5.50 18.41 -17.88
CA TYR A 412 5.64 16.96 -17.69
C TYR A 412 6.56 16.35 -18.73
N ALA A 413 7.27 15.29 -18.34
CA ALA A 413 8.11 14.49 -19.19
C ALA A 413 7.38 13.20 -19.60
N ALA A 414 7.37 12.94 -20.91
CA ALA A 414 6.78 11.75 -21.50
C ALA A 414 7.53 11.39 -22.78
N ASN A 415 7.80 10.09 -23.01
CA ASN A 415 8.43 9.58 -24.22
C ASN A 415 9.72 10.30 -24.63
N GLY A 416 10.59 10.57 -23.64
CA GLY A 416 11.88 11.24 -23.85
C GLY A 416 11.79 12.71 -24.24
N LYS A 417 10.60 13.32 -24.14
CA LYS A 417 10.35 14.75 -24.41
C LYS A 417 9.72 15.41 -23.20
N VAL A 418 9.79 16.74 -23.17
CA VAL A 418 9.16 17.57 -22.14
C VAL A 418 8.05 18.39 -22.80
N PHE A 419 6.91 18.50 -22.12
CA PHE A 419 5.71 19.15 -22.62
C PHE A 419 5.12 20.08 -21.57
N THR A 420 4.40 21.12 -22.01
CA THR A 420 3.62 21.99 -21.12
C THR A 420 2.15 22.00 -21.49
N ALA A 421 1.27 21.94 -20.48
CA ALA A 421 -0.16 22.16 -20.60
C ALA A 421 -0.60 23.26 -19.62
N ARG A 422 -1.71 23.95 -19.91
CA ARG A 422 -2.25 25.03 -19.07
C ARG A 422 -3.58 24.63 -18.43
N ALA A 423 -3.86 25.17 -17.26
CA ALA A 423 -5.16 25.04 -16.62
C ALA A 423 -5.57 26.25 -15.79
N ASN A 424 -6.87 26.37 -15.48
CA ASN A 424 -7.35 27.35 -14.50
C ASN A 424 -6.84 27.03 -13.09
N SER A 425 -6.84 25.74 -12.74
CA SER A 425 -6.42 25.24 -11.43
C SER A 425 -5.61 23.94 -11.53
N CYS A 426 -4.87 23.62 -10.48
CA CYS A 426 -4.11 22.38 -10.38
C CYS A 426 -4.28 21.73 -8.99
N VAL A 427 -4.47 20.41 -8.97
CA VAL A 427 -4.41 19.60 -7.75
C VAL A 427 -3.20 18.70 -7.81
N LEU A 428 -2.28 18.87 -6.86
CA LEU A 428 -1.15 17.96 -6.65
C LEU A 428 -1.59 16.79 -5.77
N ALA A 429 -2.00 15.68 -6.39
CA ALA A 429 -2.40 14.42 -5.74
C ALA A 429 -1.23 13.42 -5.62
N CYS A 430 0.01 13.85 -5.88
CA CYS A 430 1.24 13.08 -5.74
C CYS A 430 1.81 13.12 -4.30
N TRP A 431 2.84 12.35 -4.01
CA TRP A 431 3.46 12.30 -2.67
C TRP A 431 3.93 13.68 -2.20
N ASN A 432 3.60 14.04 -0.94
CA ASN A 432 3.82 15.39 -0.44
C ASN A 432 5.30 15.79 -0.46
N MET A 433 6.22 14.87 -0.18
CA MET A 433 7.66 15.17 -0.22
C MET A 433 8.21 15.45 -1.62
N ALA A 434 7.48 15.10 -2.69
CA ALA A 434 7.91 15.40 -4.06
C ALA A 434 7.56 16.85 -4.45
N ILE A 435 6.52 17.41 -3.83
CA ILE A 435 5.94 18.71 -4.19
C ILE A 435 6.93 19.88 -4.11
N PRO A 436 7.84 19.97 -3.11
CA PRO A 436 8.85 21.04 -3.08
C PRO A 436 9.75 21.10 -4.32
N TYR A 437 9.94 19.97 -5.01
CA TYR A 437 10.70 19.91 -6.27
C TYR A 437 9.84 20.25 -7.49
N LEU A 438 8.53 19.94 -7.45
CA LEU A 438 7.59 20.25 -8.53
C LEU A 438 7.14 21.72 -8.52
N CYS A 439 7.00 22.31 -7.34
CA CYS A 439 6.53 23.67 -7.13
C CYS A 439 7.58 24.45 -6.30
N PRO A 440 8.69 24.86 -6.94
CA PRO A 440 9.81 25.50 -6.23
C PRO A 440 9.46 26.88 -5.66
N ASP A 441 8.36 27.50 -6.09
CA ASP A 441 7.93 28.82 -5.60
C ASP A 441 7.13 28.75 -4.29
N LEU A 442 6.91 27.54 -3.75
CA LEU A 442 6.29 27.38 -2.43
C LEU A 442 7.10 28.10 -1.33
N PRO A 443 6.44 28.68 -0.30
CA PRO A 443 7.14 29.21 0.86
C PRO A 443 8.01 28.15 1.55
N GLU A 444 9.20 28.54 2.03
CA GLU A 444 10.14 27.58 2.66
C GLU A 444 9.53 26.81 3.83
N LYS A 445 8.75 27.47 4.70
CA LYS A 445 8.05 26.79 5.80
C LYS A 445 7.09 25.70 5.33
N GLN A 446 6.45 25.91 4.17
CA GLN A 446 5.57 24.92 3.57
C GLN A 446 6.38 23.74 3.01
N LYS A 447 7.51 24.01 2.36
CA LYS A 447 8.44 22.97 1.88
C LYS A 447 9.00 22.13 3.01
N GLU A 448 9.43 22.76 4.11
CA GLU A 448 9.90 22.07 5.32
C GLU A 448 8.82 21.14 5.89
N ALA A 449 7.58 21.63 5.98
CA ALA A 449 6.44 20.85 6.46
C ALA A 449 6.13 19.64 5.54
N LEU A 450 6.21 19.82 4.22
CA LEU A 450 6.04 18.73 3.25
C LEU A 450 7.17 17.69 3.34
N HIS A 451 8.41 18.11 3.58
CA HIS A 451 9.56 17.20 3.76
C HIS A 451 9.58 16.48 5.11
N TYR A 452 8.83 16.96 6.11
CA TYR A 452 8.72 16.30 7.41
C TYR A 452 8.12 14.88 7.28
N LEU A 453 7.18 14.72 6.35
CA LEU A 453 6.48 13.47 6.09
C LEU A 453 7.41 12.50 5.36
N VAL A 454 7.65 11.32 5.95
CA VAL A 454 8.52 10.28 5.38
C VAL A 454 7.69 9.04 5.12
N LYS A 455 7.45 8.71 3.85
CA LYS A 455 6.65 7.55 3.45
C LYS A 455 7.19 6.26 4.04
N VAL A 456 6.26 5.36 4.35
CA VAL A 456 6.54 4.04 4.89
C VAL A 456 6.83 3.05 3.75
N PRO A 457 7.99 2.37 3.73
CA PRO A 457 8.32 1.39 2.71
C PRO A 457 7.62 0.04 2.95
N LEU A 458 7.08 -0.57 1.89
CA LEU A 458 6.37 -1.86 1.94
C LEU A 458 6.62 -2.67 0.66
N VAL A 459 6.45 -3.99 0.75
CA VAL A 459 6.48 -4.88 -0.42
C VAL A 459 5.36 -5.90 -0.31
N TYR A 460 4.53 -5.98 -1.34
CA TYR A 460 3.53 -7.04 -1.53
C TYR A 460 3.83 -7.86 -2.77
N THR A 461 3.83 -9.17 -2.61
CA THR A 461 4.20 -10.10 -3.66
C THR A 461 3.09 -11.10 -3.92
N SER A 462 2.79 -11.26 -5.20
CA SER A 462 1.85 -12.25 -5.73
C SER A 462 2.67 -13.39 -6.32
N VAL A 463 2.55 -14.60 -5.77
CA VAL A 463 3.18 -15.82 -6.29
C VAL A 463 2.11 -16.74 -6.83
N GLY A 464 2.10 -16.97 -8.14
CA GLY A 464 1.20 -17.91 -8.78
C GLY A 464 1.70 -19.34 -8.63
N LEU A 465 0.91 -20.17 -7.95
CA LEU A 465 1.16 -21.60 -7.76
C LEU A 465 0.26 -22.44 -8.66
N ARG A 466 0.79 -23.58 -9.13
CA ARG A 466 0.03 -24.59 -9.89
C ARG A 466 -1.05 -25.28 -9.07
N ASN A 467 -0.78 -25.44 -7.78
CA ASN A 467 -1.62 -26.11 -6.81
C ASN A 467 -1.15 -25.68 -5.41
N TRP A 468 -1.92 -26.00 -4.37
CA TRP A 468 -1.61 -25.68 -2.98
C TRP A 468 -1.68 -26.92 -2.08
N ASN A 469 -1.37 -28.09 -2.65
CA ASN A 469 -1.31 -29.36 -1.91
C ASN A 469 -0.31 -29.33 -0.76
N ALA A 470 0.80 -28.59 -0.88
CA ALA A 470 1.77 -28.44 0.20
C ALA A 470 1.16 -27.76 1.44
N PHE A 471 0.41 -26.67 1.23
CA PHE A 471 -0.35 -25.99 2.29
C PHE A 471 -1.36 -26.93 2.95
N LYS A 472 -2.13 -27.66 2.12
CA LYS A 472 -3.13 -28.63 2.60
C LYS A 472 -2.49 -29.74 3.45
N LYS A 473 -1.39 -30.35 3.00
CA LYS A 473 -0.69 -31.41 3.73
C LYS A 473 -0.08 -30.93 5.06
N LEU A 474 0.32 -29.68 5.12
CA LEU A 474 0.88 -29.05 6.33
C LEU A 474 -0.19 -28.50 7.27
N GLY A 475 -1.47 -28.55 6.89
CA GLY A 475 -2.58 -28.05 7.71
C GLY A 475 -2.56 -26.53 7.87
N ILE A 476 -2.01 -25.80 6.91
CA ILE A 476 -1.88 -24.34 6.99
C ILE A 476 -2.43 -23.63 5.75
N HIS A 477 -2.94 -22.43 5.93
CA HIS A 477 -3.25 -21.48 4.84
C HIS A 477 -2.43 -20.18 4.94
N SER A 478 -1.78 -19.94 6.09
CA SER A 478 -0.92 -18.77 6.30
C SER A 478 0.29 -19.10 7.18
N ILE A 479 1.36 -18.34 7.01
CA ILE A 479 2.64 -18.48 7.71
C ILE A 479 3.09 -17.08 8.15
N GLN A 480 3.31 -16.90 9.46
CA GLN A 480 4.11 -15.80 9.99
C GLN A 480 5.58 -16.22 10.05
N SER A 481 6.51 -15.33 9.71
CA SER A 481 7.94 -15.65 9.68
C SER A 481 8.77 -14.53 10.31
N PRO A 482 8.84 -14.46 11.65
CA PRO A 482 9.36 -13.29 12.36
C PRO A 482 10.86 -13.02 12.18
N GLY A 483 11.66 -14.03 11.80
CA GLY A 483 13.09 -13.86 11.50
C GLY A 483 13.46 -13.99 10.01
N ALA A 484 12.48 -14.23 9.13
CA ALA A 484 12.74 -14.46 7.71
C ALA A 484 12.64 -13.17 6.87
N TYR A 485 13.02 -13.26 5.59
CA TYR A 485 13.02 -12.13 4.66
C TYR A 485 11.61 -11.58 4.39
N TRP A 486 10.64 -12.46 4.15
CA TRP A 486 9.21 -12.12 4.11
C TRP A 486 8.60 -12.32 5.48
N ASN A 487 7.88 -11.31 5.98
CA ASN A 487 7.25 -11.37 7.30
C ASN A 487 6.06 -12.34 7.33
N SER A 488 5.37 -12.49 6.20
CA SER A 488 4.27 -13.43 6.08
C SER A 488 4.11 -13.97 4.65
N ALA A 489 3.46 -15.14 4.56
CA ALA A 489 2.97 -15.73 3.33
C ALA A 489 1.59 -16.37 3.58
N SER A 490 0.60 -16.11 2.74
CA SER A 490 -0.74 -16.69 2.86
C SER A 490 -1.33 -17.01 1.50
N LEU A 491 -2.12 -18.08 1.44
CA LEU A 491 -3.02 -18.29 0.31
C LEU A 491 -3.94 -17.08 0.17
N ASN A 492 -4.27 -16.73 -1.08
CA ASN A 492 -5.13 -15.59 -1.37
C ASN A 492 -6.45 -15.70 -0.62
N TRP A 493 -6.98 -14.59 -0.12
CA TRP A 493 -8.22 -14.61 0.63
C TRP A 493 -9.37 -14.88 -0.34
N PRO A 494 -10.22 -15.88 -0.06
CA PRO A 494 -11.23 -16.30 -1.00
C PRO A 494 -12.42 -15.33 -0.96
N ILE A 495 -12.85 -14.91 -2.14
CA ILE A 495 -14.05 -14.14 -2.36
C ILE A 495 -14.63 -14.46 -3.74
N ASP A 496 -15.96 -14.53 -3.82
CA ASP A 496 -16.70 -14.70 -5.06
C ASP A 496 -17.58 -13.47 -5.26
N ILE A 497 -17.34 -12.72 -6.33
CA ILE A 497 -18.07 -11.49 -6.61
C ILE A 497 -18.27 -11.35 -8.12
N GLY A 498 -19.52 -11.13 -8.53
CA GLY A 498 -19.91 -11.22 -9.94
C GLY A 498 -19.45 -12.53 -10.57
N GLU A 499 -18.75 -12.41 -11.70
CA GLU A 499 -18.18 -13.54 -12.46
C GLU A 499 -16.85 -14.05 -11.90
N TYR A 500 -16.23 -13.37 -10.93
CA TYR A 500 -15.00 -13.84 -10.30
C TYR A 500 -15.31 -14.93 -9.28
N LYS A 501 -14.56 -16.04 -9.34
CA LYS A 501 -14.67 -17.17 -8.41
C LYS A 501 -13.29 -17.57 -7.90
N SER A 502 -13.16 -17.73 -6.58
CA SER A 502 -11.92 -18.15 -5.95
C SER A 502 -11.66 -19.65 -6.11
N PRO A 503 -10.39 -20.09 -6.20
CA PRO A 503 -10.02 -21.51 -6.17
C PRO A 503 -10.57 -22.21 -4.92
N ARG A 504 -11.02 -23.47 -5.06
CA ARG A 504 -11.69 -24.24 -3.99
C ARG A 504 -10.92 -25.50 -3.62
N SER A 505 -10.32 -26.17 -4.60
CA SER A 505 -9.59 -27.43 -4.38
C SER A 505 -8.09 -27.19 -4.29
N PRO A 506 -7.35 -27.91 -3.41
CA PRO A 506 -5.88 -27.94 -3.36
C PRO A 506 -5.19 -28.22 -4.71
N ASP A 507 -5.86 -28.89 -5.64
CA ASP A 507 -5.33 -29.19 -6.98
C ASP A 507 -5.48 -28.05 -7.99
N GLU A 508 -6.25 -27.01 -7.66
CA GLU A 508 -6.40 -25.82 -8.50
C GLU A 508 -5.24 -24.85 -8.29
N PRO A 509 -4.85 -24.10 -9.33
CA PRO A 509 -3.86 -23.04 -9.17
C PRO A 509 -4.38 -21.97 -8.22
N ILE A 510 -3.47 -21.31 -7.49
CA ILE A 510 -3.81 -20.26 -6.54
C ILE A 510 -2.71 -19.21 -6.45
N LEU A 511 -3.06 -17.98 -6.06
CA LEU A 511 -2.10 -16.96 -5.67
C LEU A 511 -1.73 -17.09 -4.18
N VAL A 512 -0.45 -16.94 -3.87
CA VAL A 512 0.06 -16.68 -2.52
C VAL A 512 0.41 -15.20 -2.41
N HIS A 513 -0.15 -14.53 -1.42
CA HIS A 513 0.25 -13.19 -1.00
C HIS A 513 1.41 -13.30 -0.02
N MET A 514 2.52 -12.60 -0.29
CA MET A 514 3.63 -12.47 0.66
C MET A 514 3.85 -10.99 0.96
N SER A 515 4.08 -10.66 2.24
CA SER A 515 4.34 -9.30 2.66
C SER A 515 5.72 -9.16 3.32
N ARG A 516 6.34 -8.01 3.07
CA ARG A 516 7.59 -7.61 3.71
C ARG A 516 7.57 -6.13 4.04
N THR A 517 8.08 -5.81 5.22
CA THR A 517 8.34 -4.45 5.68
C THR A 517 9.84 -4.24 5.82
N PRO A 518 10.46 -3.51 4.88
CA PRO A 518 11.86 -3.11 4.97
C PRO A 518 12.00 -2.02 6.04
N CYS A 519 12.57 -2.39 7.17
CA CYS A 519 12.88 -1.46 8.25
C CYS A 519 14.24 -1.82 8.86
N LYS A 520 14.75 -0.97 9.75
CA LYS A 520 16.04 -1.17 10.42
C LYS A 520 15.86 -0.99 11.93
N PRO A 521 15.44 -2.05 12.65
CA PRO A 521 15.23 -1.99 14.10
C PRO A 521 16.43 -1.38 14.85
N GLY A 522 16.13 -0.60 15.89
CA GLY A 522 17.10 0.14 16.69
C GLY A 522 17.28 1.61 16.31
N LEU A 523 16.62 2.09 15.25
CA LEU A 523 16.57 3.53 14.90
C LEU A 523 15.18 4.12 15.18
N PRO A 524 15.03 5.45 15.30
CA PRO A 524 13.73 6.09 15.29
C PRO A 524 12.92 5.75 14.03
N ALA A 525 11.59 5.71 14.14
CA ALA A 525 10.70 5.22 13.09
C ALA A 525 11.03 5.78 11.69
N ARG A 526 11.11 7.11 11.55
CA ARG A 526 11.43 7.76 10.26
C ARG A 526 12.79 7.39 9.67
N GLU A 527 13.80 7.14 10.51
CA GLU A 527 15.12 6.69 10.04
C GLU A 527 15.09 5.22 9.59
N GLN A 528 14.27 4.38 10.23
CA GLN A 528 14.01 3.02 9.73
C GLN A 528 13.36 3.06 8.33
N HIS A 529 12.39 3.95 8.13
CA HIS A 529 11.70 4.11 6.85
C HIS A 529 12.65 4.57 5.75
N LYS A 530 13.52 5.55 6.03
CA LYS A 530 14.55 6.01 5.09
C LYS A 530 15.51 4.88 4.70
N ALA A 531 15.95 4.08 5.67
CA ALA A 531 16.82 2.94 5.42
C ALA A 531 16.11 1.89 4.54
N GLY A 532 14.88 1.52 4.87
CA GLY A 532 14.07 0.58 4.10
C GLY A 532 13.78 1.03 2.67
N ARG A 533 13.49 2.32 2.47
CA ARG A 533 13.34 2.92 1.14
C ARG A 533 14.58 2.73 0.29
N MET A 534 15.77 3.04 0.84
CA MET A 534 17.02 2.90 0.12
C MET A 534 17.28 1.43 -0.26
N GLU A 535 17.02 0.51 0.67
CA GLU A 535 17.13 -0.92 0.42
C GLU A 535 16.23 -1.37 -0.75
N LEU A 536 14.96 -0.96 -0.77
CA LEU A 536 14.03 -1.35 -1.83
C LEU A 536 14.39 -0.82 -3.21
N LEU A 537 14.90 0.41 -3.28
CA LEU A 537 15.25 1.02 -4.56
C LEU A 537 16.38 0.27 -5.27
N VAL A 538 17.34 -0.26 -4.50
CA VAL A 538 18.50 -0.98 -5.04
C VAL A 538 18.31 -2.50 -5.14
N THR A 539 17.26 -3.05 -4.52
CA THR A 539 16.98 -4.49 -4.58
C THR A 539 16.44 -4.89 -5.94
N SER A 540 17.10 -5.84 -6.61
CA SER A 540 16.69 -6.37 -7.92
C SER A 540 15.54 -7.37 -7.80
N PHE A 541 14.85 -7.63 -8.92
CA PHE A 541 13.84 -8.67 -8.99
C PHE A 541 14.43 -10.04 -8.63
N GLU A 542 15.62 -10.36 -9.15
CA GLU A 542 16.30 -11.64 -8.95
C GLU A 542 16.56 -11.91 -7.46
N THR A 543 16.85 -10.85 -6.70
CA THR A 543 17.01 -10.93 -5.24
C THR A 543 15.68 -11.28 -4.58
N PHE A 544 14.57 -10.64 -4.97
CA PHE A 544 13.25 -11.00 -4.46
C PHE A 544 12.86 -12.42 -4.85
N GLU A 545 12.99 -12.79 -6.13
CA GLU A 545 12.68 -14.14 -6.65
C GLU A 545 13.45 -15.21 -5.87
N ARG A 546 14.75 -15.02 -5.64
CA ARG A 546 15.56 -15.96 -4.86
C ARG A 546 15.05 -16.10 -3.43
N ASN A 547 14.76 -15.00 -2.74
CA ASN A 547 14.26 -15.03 -1.37
C ASN A 547 12.85 -15.63 -1.26
N ILE A 548 11.98 -15.41 -2.26
CA ILE A 548 10.66 -16.05 -2.34
C ILE A 548 10.83 -17.57 -2.44
N ARG A 549 11.64 -18.02 -3.40
CA ARG A 549 11.88 -19.46 -3.63
C ARG A 549 12.52 -20.12 -2.42
N ASP A 550 13.52 -19.49 -1.82
CA ASP A 550 14.24 -19.99 -0.64
C ASP A 550 13.31 -20.12 0.56
N GLN A 551 12.56 -19.07 0.88
CA GLN A 551 11.67 -19.10 2.03
C GLN A 551 10.52 -20.09 1.83
N LEU A 552 9.86 -20.09 0.68
CA LEU A 552 8.76 -21.02 0.41
C LEU A 552 9.23 -22.48 0.45
N VAL A 553 10.40 -22.82 -0.12
CA VAL A 553 10.90 -24.21 -0.05
C VAL A 553 11.28 -24.61 1.38
N ARG A 554 11.94 -23.73 2.14
CA ARG A 554 12.30 -24.03 3.53
C ARG A 554 11.07 -24.18 4.43
N SER A 555 10.00 -23.44 4.16
CA SER A 555 8.76 -23.53 4.92
C SER A 555 7.84 -24.68 4.47
N LEU A 556 7.81 -25.02 3.17
CA LEU A 556 6.77 -25.89 2.58
C LEU A 556 7.26 -27.24 2.06
N ALA A 557 8.57 -27.51 1.99
CA ALA A 557 9.10 -28.75 1.41
C ALA A 557 8.60 -30.03 2.10
N ALA A 558 8.32 -29.98 3.42
CA ALA A 558 7.74 -31.11 4.15
C ALA A 558 6.31 -31.46 3.66
N GLY A 559 5.61 -30.51 3.03
CA GLY A 559 4.34 -30.72 2.31
C GLY A 559 4.52 -31.21 0.87
N GLY A 560 5.77 -31.34 0.40
CA GLY A 560 6.10 -31.72 -0.98
C GLY A 560 6.18 -30.55 -1.95
N PHE A 561 6.33 -29.30 -1.47
CA PHE A 561 6.53 -28.14 -2.33
C PHE A 561 7.88 -28.18 -3.04
N ASP A 562 7.88 -27.94 -4.34
CA ASP A 562 9.07 -27.72 -5.16
C ASP A 562 8.93 -26.38 -5.91
N PRO A 563 9.75 -25.36 -5.59
CA PRO A 563 9.65 -24.05 -6.24
C PRO A 563 9.91 -24.09 -7.76
N VAL A 564 10.56 -25.12 -8.28
CA VAL A 564 10.82 -25.30 -9.72
C VAL A 564 9.59 -25.83 -10.45
N LEU A 565 8.77 -26.63 -9.79
CA LEU A 565 7.58 -27.26 -10.37
C LEU A 565 6.30 -26.50 -10.07
N ASP A 566 6.21 -25.91 -8.87
CA ASP A 566 4.96 -25.36 -8.35
C ASP A 566 4.77 -23.87 -8.65
N ILE A 567 5.84 -23.08 -8.75
CA ILE A 567 5.74 -21.64 -9.05
C ILE A 567 5.64 -21.42 -10.57
N GLU A 568 4.55 -20.80 -11.02
CA GLU A 568 4.32 -20.43 -12.42
C GLU A 568 4.71 -18.99 -12.75
N ALA A 569 4.47 -18.07 -11.83
CA ALA A 569 4.66 -16.63 -12.05
C ALA A 569 4.88 -15.89 -10.73
N ILE A 570 5.61 -14.78 -10.79
CA ILE A 570 5.87 -13.91 -9.63
C ILE A 570 5.71 -12.46 -10.05
N THR A 571 4.98 -11.70 -9.23
CA THR A 571 4.91 -10.25 -9.30
C THR A 571 5.27 -9.65 -7.95
N VAL A 572 6.29 -8.80 -7.91
CA VAL A 572 6.76 -8.11 -6.69
C VAL A 572 6.38 -6.64 -6.80
N ASN A 573 5.40 -6.20 -6.02
CA ASN A 573 5.03 -4.80 -5.92
C ASN A 573 5.85 -4.16 -4.81
N ARG A 574 6.93 -3.47 -5.19
CA ARG A 574 7.76 -2.73 -4.24
C ARG A 574 7.27 -1.29 -4.12
N TRP A 575 7.12 -0.83 -2.89
CA TRP A 575 6.69 0.51 -2.57
C TRP A 575 7.72 1.17 -1.63
N PRO A 576 8.82 1.73 -2.16
CA PRO A 576 9.75 2.53 -1.37
C PRO A 576 9.09 3.78 -0.74
N HIS A 577 7.92 4.16 -1.27
CA HIS A 577 7.09 5.27 -0.84
C HIS A 577 5.61 4.81 -0.68
N GLY A 578 5.38 3.77 0.12
CA GLY A 578 4.07 3.12 0.30
C GLY A 578 3.07 3.95 1.10
N TYR A 579 2.99 3.73 2.41
CA TYR A 579 1.99 4.39 3.26
C TYR A 579 2.35 5.84 3.57
N GLY A 580 1.32 6.66 3.81
CA GLY A 580 1.47 7.98 4.42
C GLY A 580 2.03 7.82 5.83
N TYR A 581 2.88 8.77 6.25
CA TYR A 581 3.45 8.74 7.59
C TYR A 581 2.41 9.16 8.61
N GLU A 582 2.15 8.27 9.55
CA GLU A 582 1.35 8.57 10.73
C GLU A 582 2.26 9.02 11.87
N TYR A 583 1.82 10.01 12.64
CA TYR A 583 2.63 10.54 13.74
C TYR A 583 2.78 9.52 14.85
N ASN A 584 4.02 9.31 15.27
CA ASN A 584 4.39 8.36 16.29
C ASN A 584 4.79 9.10 17.57
N PRO A 585 4.05 8.96 18.67
CA PRO A 585 4.25 9.75 19.88
C PRO A 585 5.57 9.44 20.61
N LEU A 586 6.32 8.39 20.25
CA LEU A 586 7.68 8.18 20.76
C LEU A 586 8.68 9.18 20.17
N PHE A 587 8.43 9.68 18.96
CA PHE A 587 9.42 10.45 18.19
C PHE A 587 8.92 11.81 17.71
N ASP A 588 7.60 11.99 17.67
CA ASP A 588 6.96 13.20 17.16
C ASP A 588 6.34 14.02 18.30
N PRO A 589 6.44 15.35 18.25
CA PRO A 589 5.83 16.22 19.25
C PRO A 589 4.32 16.30 19.05
N ASP A 590 3.61 16.69 20.10
CA ASP A 590 2.22 17.11 19.99
C ASP A 590 2.18 18.53 19.38
N TRP A 591 1.50 18.70 18.25
CA TRP A 591 1.33 20.01 17.63
C TRP A 591 0.01 20.68 18.06
N PRO A 592 0.00 22.00 18.23
CA PRO A 592 -1.26 22.76 18.25
C PRO A 592 -2.05 22.56 16.96
N ALA A 593 -3.38 22.66 17.05
CA ALA A 593 -4.26 22.59 15.88
C ALA A 593 -3.82 23.60 14.80
N GLY A 594 -3.76 23.17 13.54
CA GLY A 594 -3.34 23.97 12.39
C GLY A 594 -1.82 24.15 12.24
N GLN A 595 -1.02 23.58 13.15
CA GLN A 595 0.45 23.69 13.15
C GLN A 595 1.14 22.36 12.80
N ALA A 596 0.39 21.27 12.63
CA ALA A 596 1.01 20.00 12.27
C ALA A 596 1.59 20.07 10.84
N PRO A 597 2.70 19.36 10.56
CA PRO A 597 3.35 19.38 9.25
C PRO A 597 2.42 19.12 8.06
N HIS A 598 1.52 18.14 8.13
CA HIS A 598 0.56 17.89 7.05
C HIS A 598 -0.41 19.08 6.82
N GLU A 599 -0.79 19.82 7.87
CA GLU A 599 -1.69 20.98 7.77
C GLU A 599 -0.98 22.21 7.20
N LEU A 600 0.27 22.46 7.63
CA LEU A 600 1.09 23.53 7.08
C LEU A 600 1.47 23.25 5.63
N GLY A 601 1.83 22.00 5.34
CA GLY A 601 2.27 21.53 4.04
C GLY A 601 1.17 21.59 2.98
N ARG A 602 -0.07 21.21 3.33
CA ARG A 602 -1.19 21.11 2.38
C ARG A 602 -1.89 22.43 2.02
N ARG A 603 -1.44 23.57 2.56
CA ARG A 603 -2.07 24.87 2.32
C ARG A 603 -2.10 25.22 0.83
N PRO A 604 -3.15 25.88 0.32
CA PRO A 604 -3.19 26.34 -1.07
C PRO A 604 -2.02 27.28 -1.41
N HIS A 605 -1.55 27.21 -2.64
CA HIS A 605 -0.55 28.11 -3.19
C HIS A 605 -1.04 28.68 -4.54
N GLY A 606 -1.72 29.83 -4.47
CA GLY A 606 -2.39 30.41 -5.63
C GLY A 606 -3.50 29.49 -6.15
N ARG A 607 -3.39 29.04 -7.39
CA ARG A 607 -4.33 28.12 -8.06
C ARG A 607 -3.94 26.64 -7.91
N ILE A 608 -3.03 26.33 -6.99
CA ILE A 608 -2.51 24.99 -6.74
C ILE A 608 -2.94 24.53 -5.33
N THR A 609 -3.63 23.39 -5.24
CA THR A 609 -3.96 22.72 -3.97
C THR A 609 -3.35 21.32 -3.91
N ILE A 610 -3.30 20.70 -2.72
CA ILE A 610 -2.57 19.44 -2.48
C ILE A 610 -3.51 18.41 -1.85
N ALA A 611 -3.59 17.18 -2.40
CA ALA A 611 -4.69 16.25 -2.10
C ALA A 611 -4.29 14.81 -1.70
N ASN A 612 -3.02 14.46 -1.63
CA ASN A 612 -2.61 13.09 -1.29
C ASN A 612 -3.06 12.69 0.14
N SER A 613 -3.16 11.39 0.46
CA SER A 613 -3.43 10.94 1.84
C SER A 613 -2.35 11.41 2.83
N ASP A 614 -1.13 11.68 2.34
CA ASP A 614 -0.07 12.36 3.10
C ASP A 614 -0.56 13.69 3.72
N SER A 615 -1.48 14.39 3.05
CA SER A 615 -2.09 15.63 3.56
C SER A 615 -3.06 15.38 4.71
N GLY A 616 -3.42 14.13 5.01
CA GLY A 616 -4.12 13.72 6.23
C GLY A 616 -3.22 13.02 7.25
N ALA A 617 -1.91 12.92 7.00
CA ALA A 617 -0.94 12.19 7.83
C ALA A 617 -1.35 10.74 8.13
N THR A 618 -1.93 10.05 7.15
CA THR A 618 -2.21 8.61 7.24
C THR A 618 -2.40 8.01 5.83
N ALA A 619 -2.64 6.71 5.73
CA ALA A 619 -2.60 5.93 4.49
C ALA A 619 -3.94 5.36 4.02
N TYR A 620 -5.04 5.72 4.70
CA TYR A 620 -6.35 5.13 4.44
C TYR A 620 -7.05 5.71 3.20
N THR A 621 -7.96 4.89 2.65
CA THR A 621 -8.65 5.19 1.39
C THR A 621 -9.65 6.33 1.55
N ASP A 622 -10.39 6.35 2.66
CA ASP A 622 -11.28 7.45 3.04
C ASP A 622 -10.51 8.77 3.15
N VAL A 623 -9.35 8.76 3.79
CA VAL A 623 -8.51 9.96 3.93
C VAL A 623 -8.02 10.45 2.56
N ALA A 624 -7.67 9.55 1.63
CA ALA A 624 -7.33 9.94 0.27
C ALA A 624 -8.50 10.65 -0.45
N ILE A 625 -9.74 10.19 -0.22
CA ILE A 625 -10.96 10.80 -0.77
C ILE A 625 -11.23 12.16 -0.09
N ASP A 626 -11.11 12.24 1.23
CA ASP A 626 -11.34 13.46 2.00
C ASP A 626 -10.36 14.57 1.63
N GLN A 627 -9.08 14.22 1.46
CA GLN A 627 -8.07 15.19 1.05
C GLN A 627 -8.30 15.66 -0.40
N ALA A 628 -8.89 14.82 -1.26
CA ALA A 628 -9.32 15.23 -2.59
C ALA A 628 -10.50 16.19 -2.55
N PHE A 629 -11.54 15.88 -1.76
CA PHE A 629 -12.69 16.77 -1.56
C PHE A 629 -12.24 18.14 -1.03
N ARG A 630 -11.45 18.16 0.06
CA ARG A 630 -10.91 19.38 0.65
C ARG A 630 -10.14 20.22 -0.40
N ALA A 631 -9.23 19.59 -1.13
CA ALA A 631 -8.39 20.30 -2.09
C ALA A 631 -9.20 20.93 -3.23
N VAL A 632 -10.33 20.32 -3.64
CA VAL A 632 -11.25 20.90 -4.64
C VAL A 632 -12.02 22.09 -4.05
N GLU A 633 -12.51 22.00 -2.82
CA GLU A 633 -13.21 23.11 -2.16
C GLU A 633 -12.30 24.32 -1.93
N GLU A 634 -11.02 24.10 -1.61
CA GLU A 634 -10.01 25.16 -1.44
C GLU A 634 -9.74 25.96 -2.73
N LEU A 635 -9.91 25.35 -3.91
CA LEU A 635 -9.79 26.07 -5.19
C LEU A 635 -10.88 27.15 -5.33
N HIS A 636 -12.01 26.98 -4.65
CA HIS A 636 -13.13 27.91 -4.65
C HIS A 636 -12.92 29.04 -3.64
N GLY A 637 -12.45 28.73 -2.44
CA GLY A 637 -12.16 29.71 -1.37
C GLY A 637 -11.05 30.72 -1.73
N SER A 638 -10.27 30.45 -2.78
CA SER A 638 -9.21 31.32 -3.29
C SER A 638 -9.70 32.39 -4.30
N THR A 639 -11.02 32.51 -4.50
CA THR A 639 -11.64 33.48 -5.43
C THR A 639 -12.36 34.68 -4.78
N SER A 640 -12.24 34.86 -3.47
CA SER A 640 -12.77 36.05 -2.77
C SER A 640 -11.73 37.16 -2.63
#